data_AF-A0AA38P506-F1
#
_entry.id   AF-A0AA38P506-F1
#
_cell.length_a   1.000
_cell.length_b   1.000
_cell.length_c   1.000
_cell.angle_alpha   90.00
_cell.angle_beta   90.00
_cell.angle_gamma   90.00
#
_symmetry.space_group_name_H-M   'P 1'
#
loop_
_entity.id
_entity.type
_entity.pdbx_description
1 polymer ?
#
loop_
_entity_poly.entity_id
_entity_poly.type
_entity_poly.pdbx_seq_one_letter_code
_entity_poly.pdbx_strand_id
1 'polypeptide(L)'
;MLSKAKRPASPVPQRQFKKLKEMETTYEDNQFSMSTKEEKQTFEDNVNQINMSTREEKQTREIARGEGKEIEVDMTAHFYLKLEGRNEEIFGKVYKSGKKTHVLIEDKNPGTIYIIVLDWGREAMLRRHQIFANQRETLGSRKDILAKGFLIGCPSENVYVTWRDKFGTGEEKDDLVKTWAMAQWEHPMDLLNRMSEGRDKMYGPKDEEHNGPGGIAIERMKHLKPIKGAKRAYAMGVSNQSQRDLESPASNSKRGGITTCKGEDLQREILAVVAEANVIGLDKVDSTLKAKMDHQAEMTNCPRIGTIKNKYWTSAQLNVASMNDGEEVENESMQYKKRDKKGDNGEKESAEKIADIGQFGGPHLDGGDHEGIPTAMKVLTRRNEHIESEYFTIFDLGFSWELEEFSTIYFSGLHYHSGAAAIPKATFDSEKMVYTRTLIMYPSAHELEGDSQVALGFIPKDTMGGLLTLNKEMRDFDLHAYDTNEISTYGNYIADGLGLMDDQSYLNHFSRNMLMFLLYMVRQAPREQLMHIDKNRFLSSFTMRSGDKRIEADQWEAGPGWTGEDTQVGKKYIEDFTKLSQEELKQIWNTDSRSDTIYGNTWLAAQREEWQEHRKKMMTSIPICHATGEVENIDTKQHSSHRRILRDSATRAARKNPDRDPLALRRTKEKGKEKKRKHLEYEANKKVKEMRKKDAAERNEKMIIDEGLPMIQAAEKQDIPVQDVQDNPNLVIAFKPRLIIASEPQNTPLESFAKYLTKDLLLVELDQCTFTLNKYQTFPLPKLGNSLEEVISYYSILSTRLSPFDLQSTILRQDILLFQAIIWGKLGIWKANTWEKLHRSLGVTSFDRVHWIQSFPLIYIFHQKSSLSATSKFSNWK
;
A
#
# COMPACT_ATOMS: atom_id res chain seq x y z
N MET A 1 14.26 -32.56 -63.07
CA MET A 1 12.92 -32.49 -62.45
C MET A 1 13.11 -32.32 -60.95
N LEU A 2 13.01 -31.07 -60.50
CA LEU A 2 13.17 -30.60 -59.13
C LEU A 2 11.78 -30.59 -58.46
N SER A 3 11.63 -31.14 -57.26
CA SER A 3 10.56 -30.76 -56.34
C SER A 3 11.16 -30.19 -55.06
N LYS A 4 11.02 -28.87 -54.93
CA LYS A 4 11.43 -28.03 -53.81
C LYS A 4 10.65 -28.40 -52.54
N ALA A 5 11.33 -28.96 -51.54
CA ALA A 5 10.86 -28.87 -50.16
C ALA A 5 11.24 -27.49 -49.62
N LYS A 6 10.25 -26.64 -49.33
CA LYS A 6 10.43 -25.40 -48.58
C LYS A 6 10.86 -25.78 -47.16
N ARG A 7 12.08 -25.40 -46.76
CA ARG A 7 12.50 -25.40 -45.35
C ARG A 7 11.59 -24.42 -44.59
N PRO A 8 11.06 -24.80 -43.41
CA PRO A 8 10.40 -23.81 -42.55
C PRO A 8 11.42 -22.75 -42.15
N ALA A 9 10.98 -21.49 -42.13
CA ALA A 9 11.78 -20.38 -41.66
C ALA A 9 12.23 -20.65 -40.22
N SER A 10 13.54 -20.62 -39.99
CA SER A 10 14.13 -20.70 -38.65
C SER A 10 13.71 -19.46 -37.85
N PRO A 11 13.41 -19.57 -36.55
CA PRO A 11 13.16 -18.40 -35.71
C PRO A 11 14.48 -17.63 -35.51
N VAL A 12 14.65 -16.58 -36.30
CA VAL A 12 15.75 -15.60 -36.25
C VAL A 12 15.75 -14.69 -34.99
N PRO A 13 14.62 -14.35 -34.32
CA PRO A 13 14.63 -13.28 -33.31
C PRO A 13 15.38 -13.57 -32.01
N GLN A 14 15.35 -14.80 -31.48
CA GLN A 14 15.93 -15.09 -30.15
C GLN A 14 17.46 -15.11 -30.14
N ARG A 15 18.09 -15.47 -31.27
CA ARG A 15 19.54 -15.31 -31.42
C ARG A 15 19.93 -13.84 -31.44
N GLN A 16 19.07 -12.93 -31.89
CA GLN A 16 19.38 -11.50 -31.94
C GLN A 16 19.24 -10.84 -30.57
N PHE A 17 18.21 -11.17 -29.78
CA PHE A 17 18.00 -10.60 -28.44
C PHE A 17 19.04 -11.09 -27.41
N LYS A 18 19.37 -12.40 -27.41
CA LYS A 18 20.43 -12.94 -26.55
C LYS A 18 21.80 -12.37 -26.94
N LYS A 19 22.06 -12.25 -28.25
CA LYS A 19 23.27 -11.62 -28.78
C LYS A 19 23.32 -10.12 -28.48
N LEU A 20 22.17 -9.43 -28.38
CA LEU A 20 22.12 -8.03 -27.94
C LEU A 20 22.50 -7.89 -26.47
N LYS A 21 21.91 -8.67 -25.56
CA LYS A 21 22.31 -8.66 -24.14
C LYS A 21 23.78 -9.07 -23.96
N GLU A 22 24.24 -10.10 -24.66
CA GLU A 22 25.66 -10.47 -24.69
C GLU A 22 26.52 -9.32 -25.22
N MET A 23 26.09 -8.60 -26.27
CA MET A 23 26.80 -7.44 -26.81
C MET A 23 26.75 -6.22 -25.89
N GLU A 24 25.66 -5.98 -25.14
CA GLU A 24 25.51 -4.90 -24.16
C GLU A 24 26.37 -5.15 -22.92
N THR A 25 26.37 -6.37 -22.38
CA THR A 25 27.28 -6.75 -21.29
C THR A 25 28.74 -6.68 -21.74
N THR A 26 29.04 -7.16 -22.96
CA THR A 26 30.38 -7.03 -23.55
C THR A 26 30.73 -5.55 -23.82
N TYR A 27 29.77 -4.69 -24.13
CA TYR A 27 29.95 -3.24 -24.38
C TYR A 27 30.30 -2.49 -23.09
N GLU A 28 29.60 -2.79 -21.99
CA GLU A 28 29.89 -2.20 -20.67
C GLU A 28 31.25 -2.66 -20.13
N ASP A 29 31.59 -3.95 -20.28
CA ASP A 29 32.89 -4.50 -19.88
C ASP A 29 34.06 -4.03 -20.78
N ASN A 30 33.79 -3.58 -22.02
CA ASN A 30 34.79 -3.17 -23.01
C ASN A 30 34.74 -1.68 -23.41
N GLN A 31 34.16 -0.80 -22.59
CA GLN A 31 34.20 0.65 -22.86
C GLN A 31 35.63 1.19 -23.10
N PHE A 32 36.68 0.46 -22.68
CA PHE A 32 38.08 0.79 -22.93
C PHE A 32 38.74 0.10 -24.14
N SER A 33 38.09 -0.82 -24.88
CA SER A 33 38.75 -1.60 -25.95
C SER A 33 38.17 -1.49 -27.36
N MET A 34 36.99 -0.88 -27.55
CA MET A 34 36.48 -0.57 -28.90
C MET A 34 37.22 0.64 -29.48
N SER A 35 38.40 0.36 -30.06
CA SER A 35 39.35 1.36 -30.55
C SER A 35 38.93 2.02 -31.85
N THR A 36 37.89 1.50 -32.53
CA THR A 36 37.51 1.98 -33.86
C THR A 36 36.08 2.56 -33.89
N LYS A 37 35.94 3.67 -34.63
CA LYS A 37 34.65 4.33 -34.88
C LYS A 37 33.65 3.40 -35.60
N GLU A 38 34.14 2.43 -36.36
CA GLU A 38 33.34 1.46 -37.13
C GLU A 38 32.66 0.42 -36.24
N GLU A 39 33.31 -0.07 -35.18
CA GLU A 39 32.71 -1.01 -34.22
C GLU A 39 31.56 -0.37 -33.45
N LYS A 40 31.74 0.87 -33.01
CA LYS A 40 30.70 1.64 -32.33
C LYS A 40 29.50 1.92 -33.25
N GLN A 41 29.74 2.32 -34.50
CA GLN A 41 28.67 2.54 -35.48
C GLN A 41 27.91 1.24 -35.77
N THR A 42 28.62 0.12 -35.92
CA THR A 42 28.00 -1.20 -36.17
C THR A 42 27.12 -1.64 -34.99
N PHE A 43 27.54 -1.38 -33.76
CA PHE A 43 26.73 -1.64 -32.56
C PHE A 43 25.46 -0.78 -32.54
N GLU A 44 25.61 0.53 -32.75
CA GLU A 44 24.47 1.48 -32.79
C GLU A 44 23.47 1.13 -33.91
N ASP A 45 23.95 0.73 -35.09
CA ASP A 45 23.11 0.31 -36.22
C ASP A 45 22.33 -0.97 -35.90
N ASN A 46 22.95 -1.95 -35.23
CA ASN A 46 22.28 -3.18 -34.81
C ASN A 46 21.19 -2.91 -33.74
N VAL A 47 21.47 -2.06 -32.76
CA VAL A 47 20.50 -1.63 -31.74
C VAL A 47 19.32 -0.90 -32.41
N ASN A 48 19.60 0.01 -33.33
CA ASN A 48 18.58 0.75 -34.08
C ASN A 48 17.70 -0.17 -34.94
N GLN A 49 18.29 -1.16 -35.62
CA GLN A 49 17.54 -2.13 -36.42
C GLN A 49 16.59 -2.98 -35.56
N ILE A 50 17.03 -3.42 -34.38
CA ILE A 50 16.21 -4.20 -33.45
C ILE A 50 15.08 -3.35 -32.86
N ASN A 51 15.36 -2.10 -32.48
CA ASN A 51 14.36 -1.15 -32.01
C ASN A 51 13.31 -0.85 -33.09
N MET A 52 13.71 -0.70 -34.36
CA MET A 52 12.79 -0.53 -35.48
C MET A 52 11.89 -1.75 -35.67
N SER A 53 12.45 -2.96 -35.69
CA SER A 53 11.67 -4.20 -35.82
C SER A 53 10.63 -4.34 -34.70
N THR A 54 11.02 -4.02 -33.46
CA THR A 54 10.12 -4.09 -32.29
C THR A 54 8.98 -3.08 -32.40
N ARG A 55 9.28 -1.88 -32.92
CA ARG A 55 8.28 -0.82 -33.12
C ARG A 55 7.30 -1.17 -34.24
N GLU A 56 7.77 -1.71 -35.36
CA GLU A 56 6.93 -2.18 -36.47
C GLU A 56 6.01 -3.32 -36.05
N GLU A 57 6.52 -4.27 -35.26
CA GLU A 57 5.72 -5.38 -34.74
C GLU A 57 4.64 -4.88 -33.77
N LYS A 58 4.99 -3.96 -32.85
CA LYS A 58 4.02 -3.34 -31.94
C LYS A 58 2.95 -2.57 -32.71
N GLN A 59 3.35 -1.79 -33.71
CA GLN A 59 2.41 -1.06 -34.57
C GLN A 59 1.51 -2.02 -35.34
N THR A 60 2.05 -3.12 -35.86
CA THR A 60 1.26 -4.16 -36.54
C THR A 60 0.24 -4.81 -35.61
N ARG A 61 0.61 -5.10 -34.35
CA ARG A 61 -0.32 -5.64 -33.34
C ARG A 61 -1.39 -4.63 -32.95
N GLU A 62 -1.03 -3.36 -32.79
CA GLU A 62 -2.00 -2.29 -32.52
C GLU A 62 -2.97 -2.08 -33.69
N ILE A 63 -2.49 -2.18 -34.94
CA ILE A 63 -3.33 -2.15 -36.14
C ILE A 63 -4.24 -3.39 -36.18
N ALA A 64 -3.72 -4.60 -35.99
CA ALA A 64 -4.51 -5.83 -35.99
C ALA A 64 -5.62 -5.78 -34.93
N ARG A 65 -5.30 -5.28 -33.72
CA ARG A 65 -6.26 -5.05 -32.64
C ARG A 65 -7.30 -3.98 -33.01
N GLY A 66 -6.87 -2.87 -33.60
CA GLY A 66 -7.76 -1.80 -34.05
C GLY A 66 -8.69 -2.19 -35.21
N GLU A 67 -8.22 -3.09 -36.09
CA GLU A 67 -8.99 -3.65 -37.20
C GLU A 67 -9.84 -4.86 -36.80
N GLY A 68 -9.70 -5.34 -35.56
CA GLY A 68 -10.36 -6.57 -35.08
C GLY A 68 -9.95 -7.83 -35.86
N LYS A 69 -8.82 -7.80 -36.58
CA LYS A 69 -8.30 -8.95 -37.31
C LYS A 69 -7.68 -9.91 -36.29
N GLU A 70 -8.33 -11.06 -36.10
CA GLU A 70 -7.73 -12.16 -35.36
C GLU A 70 -6.47 -12.60 -36.11
N ILE A 71 -5.32 -12.55 -35.44
CA ILE A 71 -4.14 -13.27 -35.91
C ILE A 71 -4.52 -14.74 -35.79
N GLU A 72 -4.43 -15.50 -36.88
CA GLU A 72 -4.66 -16.94 -36.85
C GLU A 72 -3.57 -17.57 -35.96
N VAL A 73 -3.89 -17.70 -34.67
CA VAL A 73 -3.01 -18.35 -33.70
C VAL A 73 -2.92 -19.80 -34.12
N ASP A 74 -1.70 -20.28 -34.40
CA ASP A 74 -1.48 -21.69 -34.68
C ASP A 74 -1.81 -22.53 -33.42
N MET A 75 -3.04 -23.03 -33.41
CA MET A 75 -3.55 -23.94 -32.38
C MET A 75 -3.61 -25.38 -32.89
N THR A 76 -2.94 -25.72 -34.00
CA THR A 76 -3.06 -27.04 -34.65
C THR A 76 -2.64 -28.21 -33.74
N ALA A 77 -1.77 -27.95 -32.75
CA ALA A 77 -1.35 -28.92 -31.75
C ALA A 77 -2.25 -28.99 -30.50
N HIS A 78 -3.35 -28.24 -30.46
CA HIS A 78 -4.22 -28.12 -29.29
C HIS A 78 -5.68 -28.42 -29.66
N PHE A 79 -6.39 -29.10 -28.77
CA PHE A 79 -7.78 -29.50 -28.98
C PHE A 79 -8.71 -28.44 -28.41
N TYR A 80 -9.50 -27.79 -29.27
CA TYR A 80 -10.53 -26.87 -28.83
C TYR A 80 -11.59 -27.60 -27.99
N LEU A 81 -11.82 -27.11 -26.77
CA LEU A 81 -12.80 -27.64 -25.85
C LEU A 81 -14.01 -26.70 -25.81
N LYS A 82 -15.08 -27.10 -26.52
CA LYS A 82 -16.37 -26.39 -26.43
C LYS A 82 -17.05 -26.75 -25.11
N LEU A 83 -17.10 -25.79 -24.20
CA LEU A 83 -17.73 -25.94 -22.89
C LEU A 83 -19.17 -25.43 -22.96
N GLU A 84 -20.13 -26.26 -22.59
CA GLU A 84 -21.54 -25.89 -22.54
C GLU A 84 -21.75 -24.74 -21.55
N GLY A 85 -22.59 -23.76 -21.90
CA GLY A 85 -22.85 -22.58 -21.06
C GLY A 85 -21.74 -21.52 -21.03
N ARG A 86 -20.54 -21.77 -21.59
CA ARG A 86 -19.44 -20.82 -21.56
C ARG A 86 -19.69 -19.64 -22.50
N ASN A 87 -19.67 -18.43 -21.95
CA ASN A 87 -19.57 -17.23 -22.76
C ASN A 87 -18.10 -17.01 -23.20
N GLU A 88 -17.74 -17.45 -24.40
CA GLU A 88 -16.37 -17.33 -24.92
C GLU A 88 -15.91 -15.89 -25.15
N GLU A 89 -16.84 -14.94 -25.31
CA GLU A 89 -16.51 -13.53 -25.42
C GLU A 89 -15.95 -12.99 -24.09
N ILE A 90 -16.54 -13.42 -22.97
CA ILE A 90 -16.14 -13.02 -21.63
C ILE A 90 -14.95 -13.85 -21.15
N PHE A 91 -15.04 -15.18 -21.26
CA PHE A 91 -14.08 -16.09 -20.63
C PHE A 91 -12.99 -16.60 -21.58
N GLY A 92 -13.06 -16.27 -22.87
CA GLY A 92 -12.15 -16.78 -23.89
C GLY A 92 -12.44 -18.22 -24.31
N LYS A 93 -11.84 -18.61 -25.44
CA LYS A 93 -11.86 -19.98 -25.96
C LYS A 93 -10.89 -20.86 -25.17
N VAL A 94 -11.28 -22.09 -24.88
CA VAL A 94 -10.45 -23.04 -24.14
C VAL A 94 -9.87 -24.07 -25.10
N TYR A 95 -8.58 -24.32 -24.98
CA TYR A 95 -7.89 -25.40 -25.66
C TYR A 95 -7.23 -26.30 -24.63
N LYS A 96 -7.32 -27.61 -24.83
CA LYS A 96 -6.49 -28.59 -24.13
C LYS A 96 -5.24 -28.82 -24.95
N SER A 97 -4.07 -28.67 -24.34
CA SER A 97 -2.83 -28.93 -25.05
C SER A 97 -2.74 -30.41 -25.45
N GLY A 98 -2.52 -30.69 -26.74
CA GLY A 98 -2.19 -32.04 -27.19
C GLY A 98 -0.74 -32.42 -26.90
N LYS A 99 0.09 -31.43 -26.55
CA LYS A 99 1.47 -31.65 -26.09
C LYS A 99 1.48 -31.94 -24.61
N LYS A 100 2.31 -32.89 -24.20
CA LYS A 100 2.65 -33.15 -22.79
C LYS A 100 3.66 -32.13 -22.22
N THR A 101 3.91 -31.03 -22.91
CA THR A 101 4.91 -30.03 -22.53
C THR A 101 4.42 -28.64 -22.94
N HIS A 102 4.81 -27.63 -22.19
CA HIS A 102 4.64 -26.22 -22.50
C HIS A 102 5.87 -25.49 -21.98
N VAL A 103 6.43 -24.53 -22.73
CA VAL A 103 7.74 -23.93 -22.38
C VAL A 103 7.80 -23.27 -21.00
N LEU A 104 6.65 -22.82 -20.47
CA LEU A 104 6.52 -22.20 -19.15
C LEU A 104 6.21 -23.17 -18.00
N ILE A 105 6.15 -24.48 -18.26
CA ILE A 105 5.84 -25.51 -17.27
C ILE A 105 7.05 -26.45 -17.21
N GLU A 106 7.74 -26.44 -16.07
CA GLU A 106 8.97 -27.22 -15.85
C GLU A 106 8.71 -28.64 -15.35
N ASP A 107 7.49 -28.92 -14.92
CA ASP A 107 7.10 -30.25 -14.50
C ASP A 107 7.35 -31.26 -15.62
N LYS A 108 8.01 -32.37 -15.26
CA LYS A 108 8.37 -33.44 -16.17
C LYS A 108 7.16 -34.27 -16.59
N ASN A 109 6.06 -34.21 -15.83
CA ASN A 109 4.82 -34.90 -16.13
C ASN A 109 3.62 -33.97 -15.92
N PRO A 110 3.53 -32.86 -16.70
CA PRO A 110 2.45 -31.91 -16.54
C PRO A 110 1.18 -32.60 -17.03
N GLY A 111 0.22 -32.82 -16.13
CA GLY A 111 -0.96 -33.64 -16.40
C GLY A 111 -1.81 -33.07 -17.53
N THR A 112 -2.69 -32.12 -17.21
CA THR A 112 -3.50 -31.42 -18.23
C THR A 112 -3.17 -29.94 -18.27
N ILE A 113 -2.83 -29.43 -19.46
CA ILE A 113 -2.57 -28.01 -19.68
C ILE A 113 -3.74 -27.42 -20.47
N TYR A 114 -4.44 -26.47 -19.88
CA TYR A 114 -5.47 -25.67 -20.52
C TYR A 114 -4.90 -24.33 -20.95
N ILE A 115 -5.09 -23.98 -22.23
CA ILE A 115 -4.73 -22.67 -22.79
C ILE A 115 -6.03 -21.92 -23.03
N ILE A 116 -6.22 -20.81 -22.32
CA ILE A 116 -7.37 -19.93 -22.51
C ILE A 116 -6.92 -18.78 -23.41
N VAL A 117 -7.53 -18.65 -24.58
CA VAL A 117 -7.25 -17.58 -25.54
C VAL A 117 -8.29 -16.48 -25.36
N LEU A 118 -7.85 -15.29 -24.98
CA LEU A 118 -8.73 -14.15 -24.66
C LEU A 118 -8.13 -12.81 -25.09
N ASP A 119 -9.01 -11.82 -25.28
CA ASP A 119 -8.59 -10.47 -25.61
C ASP A 119 -8.06 -9.73 -24.37
N TRP A 120 -6.77 -9.38 -24.37
CA TRP A 120 -6.13 -8.56 -23.32
C TRP A 120 -6.23 -7.05 -23.59
N GLY A 121 -6.90 -6.70 -24.69
CA GLY A 121 -7.29 -5.34 -25.00
C GLY A 121 -7.99 -4.69 -23.82
N ARG A 122 -7.66 -3.43 -23.59
CA ARG A 122 -8.14 -2.67 -22.44
C ARG A 122 -9.66 -2.70 -22.31
N GLU A 123 -10.39 -2.57 -23.41
CA GLU A 123 -11.86 -2.54 -23.40
C GLU A 123 -12.44 -3.88 -22.92
N ALA A 124 -11.90 -4.99 -23.41
CA ALA A 124 -12.28 -6.34 -22.97
C ALA A 124 -11.97 -6.56 -21.48
N MET A 125 -10.79 -6.12 -21.02
CA MET A 125 -10.39 -6.22 -19.61
C MET A 125 -11.25 -5.35 -18.69
N LEU A 126 -11.62 -4.13 -19.10
CA LEU A 126 -12.54 -3.26 -18.37
C LEU A 126 -13.93 -3.89 -18.25
N ARG A 127 -14.46 -4.42 -19.36
CA ARG A 127 -15.76 -5.11 -19.36
C ARG A 127 -15.72 -6.34 -18.45
N ARG A 128 -14.63 -7.10 -18.47
CA ARG A 128 -14.42 -8.25 -17.60
C ARG A 128 -14.45 -7.85 -16.13
N HIS A 129 -13.67 -6.82 -15.76
CA HIS A 129 -13.69 -6.27 -14.39
C HIS A 129 -15.11 -5.85 -13.98
N GLN A 130 -15.82 -5.14 -14.86
CA GLN A 130 -17.19 -4.68 -14.61
C GLN A 130 -18.16 -5.85 -14.35
N ILE A 131 -18.09 -6.92 -15.12
CA ILE A 131 -18.94 -8.11 -14.94
C ILE A 131 -18.67 -8.75 -13.57
N PHE A 132 -17.42 -9.05 -13.26
CA PHE A 132 -17.10 -9.82 -12.05
C PHE A 132 -17.09 -8.99 -10.77
N ALA A 133 -16.91 -7.66 -10.86
CA ALA A 133 -17.16 -6.77 -9.72
C ALA A 133 -18.60 -6.86 -9.22
N ASN A 134 -19.54 -7.21 -10.11
CA ASN A 134 -20.96 -7.39 -9.83
C ASN A 134 -21.35 -8.85 -9.53
N GLN A 135 -20.42 -9.80 -9.60
CA GLN A 135 -20.66 -11.18 -9.18
C GLN A 135 -20.92 -11.20 -7.67
N ARG A 136 -22.09 -11.68 -7.26
CA ARG A 136 -22.49 -11.78 -5.84
C ARG A 136 -22.57 -13.22 -5.35
N GLU A 137 -22.95 -14.13 -6.24
CA GLU A 137 -23.17 -15.54 -5.94
C GLU A 137 -21.86 -16.31 -5.96
N THR A 138 -21.68 -17.20 -4.99
CA THR A 138 -20.67 -18.26 -5.04
C THR A 138 -21.17 -19.39 -5.93
N LEU A 139 -20.28 -20.20 -6.49
CA LEU A 139 -20.67 -21.39 -7.25
C LEU A 139 -20.47 -22.61 -6.34
N GLY A 140 -21.55 -23.03 -5.68
CA GLY A 140 -21.52 -24.03 -4.61
C GLY A 140 -21.26 -25.45 -5.08
N SER A 141 -22.01 -25.90 -6.10
CA SER A 141 -21.96 -27.30 -6.56
C SER A 141 -21.22 -27.46 -7.88
N ARG A 142 -20.71 -28.68 -8.13
CA ARG A 142 -20.12 -29.06 -9.43
C ARG A 142 -21.05 -28.76 -10.60
N LYS A 143 -22.35 -29.02 -10.41
CA LYS A 143 -23.39 -28.82 -11.43
C LYS A 143 -23.52 -27.35 -11.79
N ASP A 144 -23.52 -26.46 -10.80
CA ASP A 144 -23.65 -25.02 -11.03
C ASP A 144 -22.42 -24.45 -11.73
N ILE A 145 -21.23 -24.91 -11.33
CA ILE A 145 -19.96 -24.54 -11.98
C ILE A 145 -19.99 -24.92 -13.47
N LEU A 146 -20.33 -26.18 -13.78
CA LEU A 146 -20.39 -26.65 -15.17
C LEU A 146 -21.50 -25.97 -15.98
N ALA A 147 -22.66 -25.71 -15.38
CA ALA A 147 -23.78 -25.03 -16.04
C ALA A 147 -23.44 -23.58 -16.45
N LYS A 148 -22.52 -22.93 -15.72
CA LYS A 148 -21.97 -21.60 -16.07
C LYS A 148 -20.82 -21.66 -17.08
N GLY A 149 -20.44 -22.85 -17.55
CA GLY A 149 -19.36 -23.08 -18.51
C GLY A 149 -17.95 -22.87 -17.95
N PHE A 150 -17.79 -23.11 -16.64
CA PHE A 150 -16.49 -23.07 -15.99
C PHE A 150 -15.76 -24.40 -16.16
N LEU A 151 -14.43 -24.32 -16.28
CA LEU A 151 -13.57 -25.48 -16.14
C LEU A 151 -13.44 -25.89 -14.67
N ILE A 152 -13.27 -27.18 -14.43
CA ILE A 152 -12.92 -27.71 -13.11
C ILE A 152 -11.58 -28.41 -13.25
N GLY A 153 -10.61 -28.03 -12.42
CA GLY A 153 -9.35 -28.75 -12.25
C GLY A 153 -9.30 -29.46 -10.91
N CYS A 154 -8.69 -30.64 -10.90
CA CYS A 154 -8.38 -31.39 -9.69
C CYS A 154 -6.86 -31.35 -9.48
N PRO A 155 -6.34 -30.99 -8.29
CA PRO A 155 -4.90 -30.99 -8.02
C PRO A 155 -4.23 -32.33 -8.36
N SER A 156 -4.87 -33.44 -8.00
CA SER A 156 -4.41 -34.81 -8.28
C SER A 156 -4.25 -35.14 -9.77
N GLU A 157 -4.91 -34.40 -10.68
CA GLU A 157 -4.78 -34.54 -12.13
C GLU A 157 -3.64 -33.69 -12.72
N ASN A 158 -2.89 -32.99 -11.87
CA ASN A 158 -1.78 -32.11 -12.24
C ASN A 158 -2.15 -31.10 -13.36
N VAL A 159 -3.15 -30.27 -13.05
CA VAL A 159 -3.72 -29.31 -14.01
C VAL A 159 -2.96 -27.99 -14.00
N TYR A 160 -2.81 -27.39 -15.19
CA TYR A 160 -2.27 -26.05 -15.39
C TYR A 160 -3.20 -25.23 -16.26
N VAL A 161 -3.31 -23.93 -15.99
CA VAL A 161 -4.06 -22.99 -16.80
C VAL A 161 -3.15 -21.86 -17.22
N THR A 162 -2.97 -21.71 -18.53
CA THR A 162 -2.27 -20.59 -19.15
C THR A 162 -3.25 -19.69 -19.88
N TRP A 163 -2.92 -18.40 -19.97
CA TRP A 163 -3.60 -17.43 -20.79
C TRP A 163 -2.73 -17.05 -21.97
N ARG A 164 -3.37 -16.92 -23.13
CA ARG A 164 -2.79 -16.43 -24.37
C ARG A 164 -3.55 -15.21 -24.86
N ASP A 165 -2.82 -14.13 -25.19
CA ASP A 165 -3.44 -12.96 -25.82
C ASP A 165 -3.94 -13.34 -27.21
N LYS A 166 -5.23 -13.13 -27.45
CA LYS A 166 -5.90 -13.36 -28.73
C LYS A 166 -5.24 -12.57 -29.88
N PHE A 167 -4.64 -11.43 -29.57
CA PHE A 167 -3.92 -10.58 -30.53
C PHE A 167 -2.39 -10.60 -30.32
N GLY A 168 -1.90 -11.56 -29.54
CA GLY A 168 -0.47 -11.76 -29.29
C GLY A 168 0.23 -12.48 -30.44
N THR A 169 1.46 -12.93 -30.17
CA THR A 169 2.28 -13.71 -31.13
C THR A 169 1.70 -15.09 -31.42
N GLY A 170 0.93 -15.64 -30.48
CA GLY A 170 0.49 -17.03 -30.50
C GLY A 170 1.55 -18.01 -29.99
N GLU A 171 2.74 -17.56 -29.57
CA GLU A 171 3.81 -18.42 -29.09
C GLU A 171 3.68 -18.78 -27.60
N GLU A 172 3.96 -20.03 -27.23
CA GLU A 172 3.87 -20.52 -25.84
C GLU A 172 4.71 -19.71 -24.83
N LYS A 173 5.82 -19.10 -25.26
CA LYS A 173 6.71 -18.29 -24.39
C LYS A 173 6.06 -16.97 -23.96
N ASP A 174 5.08 -16.50 -24.74
CA ASP A 174 4.37 -15.25 -24.51
C ASP A 174 3.10 -15.46 -23.70
N ASP A 175 2.71 -16.73 -23.48
CA ASP A 175 1.64 -17.08 -22.57
C ASP A 175 1.98 -16.69 -21.13
N LEU A 176 0.96 -16.72 -20.27
CA LEU A 176 1.07 -16.48 -18.84
C LEU A 176 0.42 -17.63 -18.07
N VAL A 177 1.17 -18.29 -17.20
CA VAL A 177 0.60 -19.26 -16.26
C VAL A 177 -0.25 -18.50 -15.25
N LYS A 178 -1.53 -18.82 -15.17
CA LYS A 178 -2.51 -18.10 -14.34
C LYS A 178 -2.88 -18.83 -13.06
N THR A 179 -3.01 -20.14 -13.15
CA THR A 179 -3.26 -20.96 -11.97
C THR A 179 -2.79 -22.39 -12.20
N TRP A 180 -2.29 -23.01 -11.15
CA TRP A 180 -1.88 -24.41 -11.10
C TRP A 180 -2.05 -24.90 -9.66
N ALA A 181 -1.89 -26.20 -9.45
CA ALA A 181 -1.91 -26.78 -8.13
C ALA A 181 -0.76 -27.75 -7.90
N MET A 182 -0.41 -27.91 -6.64
CA MET A 182 0.43 -29.00 -6.14
C MET A 182 -0.47 -29.98 -5.38
N ALA A 183 -0.49 -31.23 -5.80
CA ALA A 183 -1.25 -32.31 -5.19
C ALA A 183 -0.58 -32.83 -3.92
N GLN A 184 -1.35 -33.54 -3.09
CA GLN A 184 -0.85 -34.18 -1.87
C GLN A 184 0.36 -35.09 -2.14
N TRP A 185 0.28 -35.94 -3.16
CA TRP A 185 1.29 -36.96 -3.46
C TRP A 185 2.61 -36.40 -4.00
N GLU A 186 2.65 -35.11 -4.34
CA GLU A 186 3.86 -34.42 -4.79
C GLU A 186 4.72 -33.92 -3.63
N HIS A 187 4.17 -33.88 -2.42
CA HIS A 187 4.92 -33.47 -1.24
C HIS A 187 5.84 -34.59 -0.73
N PRO A 188 7.05 -34.25 -0.27
CA PRO A 188 7.88 -35.19 0.49
C PRO A 188 7.10 -35.78 1.68
N MET A 189 7.29 -37.08 1.94
CA MET A 189 6.51 -37.81 2.95
C MET A 189 6.73 -37.26 4.37
N ASP A 190 7.95 -36.83 4.69
CA ASP A 190 8.28 -36.18 5.96
C ASP A 190 7.51 -34.86 6.13
N LEU A 191 7.39 -34.07 5.05
CA LEU A 191 6.62 -32.84 5.05
C LEU A 191 5.11 -33.11 5.18
N LEU A 192 4.59 -34.15 4.53
CA LEU A 192 3.19 -34.58 4.68
C LEU A 192 2.87 -34.99 6.12
N ASN A 193 3.76 -35.75 6.76
CA ASN A 193 3.59 -36.15 8.16
C ASN A 193 3.54 -34.92 9.08
N ARG A 194 4.48 -33.97 8.89
CA ARG A 194 4.49 -32.69 9.63
C ARG A 194 3.22 -31.86 9.37
N MET A 195 2.71 -31.82 8.13
CA MET A 195 1.44 -31.15 7.81
C MET A 195 0.26 -31.82 8.50
N SER A 196 0.22 -33.15 8.53
CA SER A 196 -0.83 -33.90 9.22
C SER A 196 -0.79 -33.67 10.72
N GLU A 197 0.38 -33.77 11.35
CA GLU A 197 0.56 -33.50 12.78
C GLU A 197 0.16 -32.06 13.14
N GLY A 198 0.63 -31.07 12.38
CA GLY A 198 0.27 -29.67 12.57
C GLY A 198 -1.22 -29.42 12.44
N ARG A 199 -1.86 -29.98 11.41
CA ARG A 199 -3.32 -29.93 11.22
C ARG A 199 -4.05 -30.58 12.39
N ASP A 200 -3.65 -31.76 12.81
CA ASP A 200 -4.33 -32.50 13.88
C ASP A 200 -4.22 -31.77 15.23
N LYS A 201 -3.09 -31.10 15.49
CA LYS A 201 -2.95 -30.17 16.62
C LYS A 201 -3.88 -28.95 16.53
N MET A 202 -4.19 -28.45 15.32
CA MET A 202 -5.17 -27.36 15.14
C MET A 202 -6.57 -27.75 15.56
N TYR A 203 -6.98 -28.98 15.25
CA TYR A 203 -8.25 -29.55 15.70
C TYR A 203 -8.27 -29.68 17.22
N GLY A 204 -7.24 -30.30 17.77
CA GLY A 204 -7.18 -30.68 19.18
C GLY A 204 -8.00 -31.94 19.48
N PRO A 205 -8.36 -32.17 20.75
CA PRO A 205 -9.16 -33.30 21.17
C PRO A 205 -10.57 -33.25 20.56
N LYS A 206 -11.07 -34.39 20.05
CA LYS A 206 -12.38 -34.49 19.37
C LYS A 206 -13.55 -34.14 20.28
N ASP A 207 -13.45 -34.40 21.57
CA ASP A 207 -14.45 -34.11 22.59
C ASP A 207 -14.54 -32.61 22.94
N GLU A 208 -13.56 -31.81 22.51
CA GLU A 208 -13.58 -30.36 22.64
C GLU A 208 -14.03 -29.66 21.33
N GLU A 209 -14.27 -30.41 20.25
CA GLU A 209 -14.75 -29.86 18.98
C GLU A 209 -16.23 -29.41 19.10
N HIS A 210 -16.58 -28.26 18.53
CA HIS A 210 -17.98 -27.78 18.43
C HIS A 210 -18.19 -26.85 17.22
N ASN A 211 -19.42 -26.76 16.70
CA ASN A 211 -19.71 -25.85 15.60
C ASN A 211 -19.58 -24.38 16.04
N GLY A 212 -19.09 -23.52 15.14
CA GLY A 212 -18.93 -22.09 15.39
C GLY A 212 -17.57 -21.64 15.96
N PRO A 213 -17.44 -20.35 16.34
CA PRO A 213 -16.19 -19.76 16.78
C PRO A 213 -15.63 -20.38 18.07
N GLY A 214 -14.34 -20.73 18.07
CA GLY A 214 -13.70 -21.47 19.17
C GLY A 214 -13.84 -22.99 19.05
N GLY A 215 -14.48 -23.44 17.96
CA GLY A 215 -14.81 -24.82 17.68
C GLY A 215 -13.62 -25.78 17.62
N ILE A 216 -12.43 -25.29 17.28
CA ILE A 216 -11.19 -26.10 17.24
C ILE A 216 -10.09 -25.48 18.10
N ALA A 217 -9.08 -26.28 18.49
CA ALA A 217 -8.05 -25.88 19.45
C ALA A 217 -7.31 -24.60 19.08
N ILE A 218 -6.98 -24.40 17.81
CA ILE A 218 -6.29 -23.18 17.37
C ILE A 218 -7.13 -21.91 17.61
N GLU A 219 -8.46 -21.98 17.48
CA GLU A 219 -9.36 -20.85 17.72
C GLU A 219 -9.55 -20.53 19.20
N ARG A 220 -9.19 -21.47 20.09
CA ARG A 220 -9.20 -21.27 21.56
C ARG A 220 -7.95 -20.56 22.08
N MET A 221 -6.98 -20.27 21.21
CA MET A 221 -5.77 -19.56 21.59
C MET A 221 -6.07 -18.09 21.93
N LYS A 222 -5.74 -17.68 23.16
CA LYS A 222 -6.09 -16.35 23.71
C LYS A 222 -5.66 -15.15 22.85
N HIS A 223 -4.52 -15.26 22.14
CA HIS A 223 -4.00 -14.18 21.31
C HIS A 223 -4.56 -14.19 19.88
N LEU A 224 -5.17 -15.29 19.43
CA LEU A 224 -5.69 -15.43 18.08
C LEU A 224 -7.06 -14.75 17.98
N LYS A 225 -7.07 -13.53 17.42
CA LYS A 225 -8.30 -12.75 17.24
C LYS A 225 -8.74 -12.77 15.79
N PRO A 226 -10.05 -12.91 15.53
CA PRO A 226 -10.55 -12.88 14.17
C PRO A 226 -10.42 -11.47 13.57
N ILE A 227 -10.24 -11.43 12.25
CA ILE A 227 -10.19 -10.20 11.46
C ILE A 227 -11.55 -9.50 11.56
N LYS A 228 -11.54 -8.16 11.72
CA LYS A 228 -12.76 -7.37 11.82
C LYS A 228 -13.70 -7.65 10.64
N GLY A 229 -14.92 -8.10 10.95
CA GLY A 229 -15.95 -8.42 9.96
C GLY A 229 -15.98 -9.88 9.49
N ALA A 230 -15.07 -10.73 9.99
CA ALA A 230 -15.11 -12.18 9.86
C ALA A 230 -15.13 -12.78 11.27
N LYS A 231 -15.91 -13.86 11.50
CA LYS A 231 -15.95 -14.53 12.81
C LYS A 231 -14.76 -15.47 12.99
N ARG A 232 -14.26 -16.06 11.89
CA ARG A 232 -13.31 -17.18 11.88
C ARG A 232 -12.25 -17.10 10.77
N ALA A 233 -11.86 -15.88 10.41
CA ALA A 233 -10.68 -15.60 9.60
C ALA A 233 -9.62 -14.94 10.48
N TYR A 234 -8.40 -15.47 10.52
CA TYR A 234 -7.36 -15.08 11.47
C TYR A 234 -6.08 -14.69 10.74
N ALA A 235 -5.55 -13.50 11.02
CA ALA A 235 -4.23 -13.10 10.52
C ALA A 235 -3.15 -13.89 11.27
N MET A 236 -2.28 -14.58 10.52
CA MET A 236 -1.23 -15.44 11.04
C MET A 236 0.19 -14.91 10.74
N GLY A 237 0.36 -14.06 9.73
CA GLY A 237 1.66 -13.53 9.27
C GLY A 237 1.91 -12.06 9.62
N VAL A 238 2.54 -11.33 8.69
CA VAL A 238 2.67 -9.87 8.73
C VAL A 238 1.31 -9.21 8.46
N SER A 239 1.06 -8.09 9.13
CA SER A 239 -0.10 -7.23 8.89
C SER A 239 0.34 -5.84 8.46
N ASN A 240 -0.48 -5.19 7.63
CA ASN A 240 -0.21 -3.85 7.12
C ASN A 240 -1.23 -2.84 7.63
N GLN A 241 -0.76 -1.75 8.22
CA GLN A 241 -1.57 -0.58 8.58
C GLN A 241 -1.53 0.44 7.44
N SER A 242 -2.39 0.26 6.43
CA SER A 242 -2.38 1.07 5.20
C SER A 242 -2.45 2.59 5.39
N GLN A 243 -3.05 3.08 6.47
CA GLN A 243 -3.09 4.52 6.80
C GLN A 243 -1.75 5.10 7.23
N ARG A 244 -0.92 4.29 7.88
CA ARG A 244 0.43 4.64 8.34
C ARG A 244 1.51 4.11 7.41
N ASP A 245 1.12 3.25 6.48
CA ASP A 245 2.01 2.52 5.60
C ASP A 245 3.08 1.76 6.39
N LEU A 246 2.61 1.08 7.44
CA LEU A 246 3.46 0.41 8.43
C LEU A 246 3.19 -1.09 8.36
N GLU A 247 4.23 -1.86 8.12
CA GLU A 247 4.20 -3.31 8.27
C GLU A 247 4.72 -3.72 9.65
N SER A 248 4.07 -4.71 10.25
CA SER A 248 4.49 -5.32 11.49
C SER A 248 3.96 -6.75 11.60
N PRO A 249 4.53 -7.60 12.47
CA PRO A 249 3.86 -8.82 12.88
C PRO A 249 2.41 -8.54 13.27
N ALA A 250 1.48 -9.40 12.83
CA ALA A 250 0.07 -9.24 13.15
C ALA A 250 -0.13 -9.19 14.67
N SER A 251 -1.20 -8.55 15.13
CA SER A 251 -1.53 -8.50 16.56
C SER A 251 -1.66 -9.89 17.20
N ASN A 252 -2.02 -10.88 16.39
CA ASN A 252 -2.12 -12.28 16.78
C ASN A 252 -0.75 -12.93 17.02
N SER A 253 0.31 -12.40 16.42
CA SER A 253 1.68 -12.91 16.53
C SER A 253 2.52 -12.15 17.57
N LYS A 254 1.88 -11.24 18.31
CA LYS A 254 2.55 -10.41 19.31
C LYS A 254 2.92 -11.23 20.55
N ARG A 255 4.20 -11.25 20.90
CA ARG A 255 4.79 -11.95 22.04
C ARG A 255 5.21 -11.02 23.16
N GLY A 256 5.48 -9.76 22.86
CA GLY A 256 5.98 -8.80 23.84
C GLY A 256 7.33 -9.19 24.45
N GLY A 257 8.18 -9.89 23.68
CA GLY A 257 9.49 -10.33 24.14
C GLY A 257 9.51 -11.52 25.11
N ILE A 258 8.36 -12.12 25.44
CA ILE A 258 8.26 -13.28 26.33
C ILE A 258 8.44 -14.59 25.52
N THR A 259 9.15 -15.56 26.10
CA THR A 259 9.30 -16.92 25.54
C THR A 259 7.97 -17.64 25.36
N THR A 260 7.90 -18.47 24.31
CA THR A 260 6.69 -19.00 23.67
C THR A 260 5.72 -19.70 24.61
N CYS A 261 4.41 -19.46 24.42
CA CYS A 261 3.36 -20.33 24.92
C CYS A 261 3.04 -21.45 23.91
N LYS A 262 2.49 -22.59 24.36
CA LYS A 262 2.19 -23.76 23.50
C LYS A 262 1.42 -23.43 22.20
N GLY A 263 0.52 -22.43 22.24
CA GLY A 263 -0.22 -22.01 21.05
C GLY A 263 0.66 -21.31 20.01
N GLU A 264 1.62 -20.50 20.43
CA GLU A 264 2.53 -19.81 19.50
C GLU A 264 3.45 -20.78 18.77
N ASP A 265 3.85 -21.86 19.44
CA ASP A 265 4.61 -22.94 18.81
C ASP A 265 3.79 -23.61 17.70
N LEU A 266 2.49 -23.82 17.92
CA LEU A 266 1.59 -24.35 16.90
C LEU A 266 1.45 -23.40 15.70
N GLN A 267 1.23 -22.10 15.93
CA GLN A 267 1.18 -21.10 14.85
C GLN A 267 2.46 -21.11 14.01
N ARG A 268 3.62 -21.06 14.68
CA ARG A 268 4.93 -21.08 14.02
C ARG A 268 5.15 -22.39 13.24
N GLU A 269 4.82 -23.53 13.83
CA GLU A 269 4.95 -24.85 13.21
C GLU A 269 4.12 -24.94 11.92
N ILE A 270 2.84 -24.55 11.98
CA ILE A 270 1.95 -24.58 10.81
C ILE A 270 2.46 -23.63 9.72
N LEU A 271 2.85 -22.39 10.08
CA LEU A 271 3.40 -21.44 9.12
C LEU A 271 4.64 -22.00 8.45
N ALA A 272 5.57 -22.59 9.20
CA ALA A 272 6.80 -23.17 8.67
C ALA A 272 6.53 -24.28 7.67
N VAL A 273 5.68 -25.24 8.04
CA VAL A 273 5.38 -26.41 7.22
C VAL A 273 4.59 -26.01 5.96
N VAL A 274 3.60 -25.13 6.08
CA VAL A 274 2.82 -24.67 4.91
C VAL A 274 3.67 -23.81 3.98
N ALA A 275 4.51 -22.92 4.51
CA ALA A 275 5.41 -22.11 3.70
C ALA A 275 6.40 -22.99 2.94
N GLU A 276 6.99 -24.00 3.58
CA GLU A 276 7.85 -24.97 2.92
C GLU A 276 7.12 -25.73 1.80
N ALA A 277 5.90 -26.19 2.06
CA ALA A 277 5.08 -26.88 1.05
C ALA A 277 4.72 -25.98 -0.14
N ASN A 278 4.47 -24.70 0.10
CA ASN A 278 4.13 -23.74 -0.94
C ASN A 278 5.36 -23.34 -1.78
N VAL A 279 6.56 -23.27 -1.18
CA VAL A 279 7.79 -23.00 -1.94
C VAL A 279 8.08 -24.12 -2.95
N ILE A 280 7.84 -25.39 -2.57
CA ILE A 280 8.07 -26.53 -3.47
C ILE A 280 7.19 -26.46 -4.72
N GLY A 281 5.92 -26.07 -4.59
CA GLY A 281 5.03 -26.03 -5.76
C GLY A 281 5.31 -24.87 -6.73
N LEU A 282 6.17 -23.92 -6.37
CA LEU A 282 6.70 -22.93 -7.32
C LEU A 282 7.71 -23.55 -8.31
N ASP A 283 8.35 -24.68 -7.96
CA ASP A 283 9.28 -25.39 -8.86
C ASP A 283 8.56 -26.09 -10.02
N LYS A 284 7.21 -26.02 -10.07
CA LYS A 284 6.39 -26.61 -11.13
C LYS A 284 6.24 -25.71 -12.37
N VAL A 285 6.57 -24.43 -12.25
CA VAL A 285 6.47 -23.43 -13.32
C VAL A 285 7.87 -22.91 -13.67
N ASP A 286 7.96 -22.11 -14.72
CA ASP A 286 9.20 -21.48 -15.20
C ASP A 286 10.13 -21.00 -14.06
N SER A 287 11.32 -21.60 -13.95
CA SER A 287 12.32 -21.28 -12.93
C SER A 287 12.81 -19.85 -13.02
N THR A 288 12.71 -19.21 -14.19
CA THR A 288 13.04 -17.79 -14.33
C THR A 288 12.06 -16.92 -13.54
N LEU A 289 10.80 -17.33 -13.39
CA LEU A 289 9.83 -16.66 -12.51
C LEU A 289 10.31 -16.74 -11.06
N LYS A 290 10.69 -17.93 -10.61
CA LYS A 290 11.20 -18.13 -9.24
C LYS A 290 12.47 -17.30 -8.99
N ALA A 291 13.41 -17.30 -9.92
CA ALA A 291 14.63 -16.50 -9.83
C ALA A 291 14.32 -14.99 -9.69
N LYS A 292 13.41 -14.45 -10.52
CA LYS A 292 12.97 -13.05 -10.43
C LYS A 292 12.34 -12.72 -9.08
N MET A 293 11.49 -13.60 -8.56
CA MET A 293 10.86 -13.43 -7.25
C MET A 293 11.89 -13.51 -6.12
N ASP A 294 12.84 -14.44 -6.21
CA ASP A 294 13.96 -14.57 -5.26
C ASP A 294 14.79 -13.30 -5.22
N HIS A 295 15.18 -12.78 -6.37
CA HIS A 295 15.94 -11.54 -6.47
C HIS A 295 15.15 -10.38 -5.88
N GLN A 296 13.86 -10.24 -6.21
CA GLN A 296 13.02 -9.19 -5.61
C GLN A 296 12.99 -9.27 -4.08
N ALA A 297 12.79 -10.46 -3.53
CA ALA A 297 12.74 -10.67 -2.09
C ALA A 297 14.08 -10.32 -1.40
N GLU A 298 15.20 -10.66 -2.04
CA GLU A 298 16.53 -10.25 -1.56
C GLU A 298 16.69 -8.74 -1.65
N MET A 299 16.26 -8.09 -2.74
CA MET A 299 16.38 -6.63 -2.91
C MET A 299 15.62 -5.83 -1.85
N THR A 300 14.46 -6.33 -1.41
CA THR A 300 13.57 -5.61 -0.48
C THR A 300 13.70 -6.05 0.96
N ASN A 301 14.63 -6.98 1.27
CA ASN A 301 14.75 -7.59 2.59
C ASN A 301 13.41 -8.18 3.09
N CYS A 302 12.67 -8.81 2.17
CA CYS A 302 11.34 -9.33 2.41
C CYS A 302 11.31 -10.24 3.65
N PRO A 303 10.39 -10.01 4.61
CA PRO A 303 10.30 -10.83 5.82
C PRO A 303 9.92 -12.28 5.49
N ARG A 304 10.79 -13.22 5.87
CA ARG A 304 10.62 -14.65 5.57
C ARG A 304 9.85 -15.37 6.66
N ILE A 305 8.53 -15.35 6.58
CA ILE A 305 7.67 -15.99 7.58
C ILE A 305 7.63 -17.51 7.38
N GLY A 306 7.52 -18.25 8.48
CA GLY A 306 7.52 -19.70 8.56
C GLY A 306 8.91 -20.31 8.40
N THR A 307 9.56 -20.08 7.26
CA THR A 307 10.86 -20.66 6.91
C THR A 307 11.68 -19.70 6.07
N ILE A 308 13.02 -19.76 6.19
CA ILE A 308 13.98 -19.01 5.36
C ILE A 308 13.86 -19.26 3.87
N LYS A 309 13.23 -20.37 3.47
CA LYS A 309 12.93 -20.68 2.07
C LYS A 309 11.78 -19.83 1.51
N ASN A 310 10.91 -19.29 2.38
CA ASN A 310 9.79 -18.46 1.95
C ASN A 310 10.25 -17.04 1.67
N LYS A 311 10.42 -16.74 0.39
CA LYS A 311 10.79 -15.42 -0.12
C LYS A 311 9.59 -14.63 -0.66
N TYR A 312 8.41 -15.24 -0.71
CA TYR A 312 7.34 -14.80 -1.61
C TYR A 312 6.12 -14.25 -0.89
N TRP A 313 5.83 -14.78 0.30
CA TRP A 313 4.61 -14.47 1.02
C TRP A 313 4.95 -13.95 2.41
N THR A 314 4.53 -12.72 2.68
CA THR A 314 4.80 -12.01 3.95
C THR A 314 3.60 -12.06 4.88
N SER A 315 2.40 -12.15 4.32
CA SER A 315 1.17 -12.28 5.09
C SER A 315 0.57 -13.68 4.96
N ALA A 316 -0.16 -14.09 5.99
CA ALA A 316 -0.88 -15.34 6.01
C ALA A 316 -2.22 -15.17 6.73
N GLN A 317 -3.27 -15.84 6.24
CA GLN A 317 -4.60 -15.86 6.84
C GLN A 317 -5.11 -17.29 6.95
N LEU A 318 -5.48 -17.69 8.16
CA LEU A 318 -6.19 -18.95 8.41
C LEU A 318 -7.69 -18.69 8.30
N ASN A 319 -8.35 -19.39 7.39
CA ASN A 319 -9.80 -19.41 7.26
C ASN A 319 -10.35 -20.72 7.81
N VAL A 320 -11.30 -20.62 8.74
CA VAL A 320 -12.06 -21.76 9.26
C VAL A 320 -13.53 -21.52 8.98
N ALA A 321 -14.13 -22.37 8.15
CA ALA A 321 -15.54 -22.29 7.80
C ALA A 321 -16.27 -23.52 8.32
N SER A 322 -17.33 -23.34 9.09
CA SER A 322 -18.28 -24.42 9.38
C SER A 322 -19.07 -24.77 8.12
N MET A 323 -19.54 -26.01 8.06
CA MET A 323 -20.64 -26.35 7.18
C MET A 323 -21.87 -25.50 7.55
N ASN A 324 -22.57 -24.96 6.55
CA ASN A 324 -23.87 -24.33 6.78
C ASN A 324 -24.90 -25.45 6.99
N ASP A 325 -25.36 -25.65 8.22
CA ASP A 325 -26.63 -26.33 8.46
C ASP A 325 -27.73 -25.38 8.01
N GLY A 326 -28.42 -25.69 6.91
CA GLY A 326 -29.38 -24.77 6.27
C GLY A 326 -30.48 -24.19 7.18
N GLU A 327 -30.62 -24.65 8.43
CA GLU A 327 -31.59 -24.19 9.43
C GLU A 327 -31.19 -22.91 10.18
N GLU A 328 -29.90 -22.64 10.47
CA GLU A 328 -29.50 -21.42 11.21
C GLU A 328 -29.55 -20.14 10.36
N VAL A 329 -29.41 -20.26 9.04
CA VAL A 329 -29.38 -19.12 8.11
C VAL A 329 -30.70 -18.36 8.10
N GLU A 330 -31.84 -19.02 8.31
CA GLU A 330 -33.15 -18.35 8.37
C GLU A 330 -33.32 -17.53 9.65
N ASN A 331 -32.74 -17.96 10.77
CA ASN A 331 -32.92 -17.32 12.08
C ASN A 331 -31.90 -16.18 12.35
N GLU A 332 -30.62 -16.35 12.02
CA GLU A 332 -29.62 -15.26 12.16
C GLU A 332 -29.86 -14.12 11.15
N SER A 333 -30.26 -14.45 9.90
CA SER A 333 -30.56 -13.43 8.89
C SER A 333 -31.79 -12.59 9.23
N MET A 334 -32.68 -13.07 10.12
CA MET A 334 -33.80 -12.31 10.66
C MET A 334 -33.40 -11.39 11.83
N GLN A 335 -32.45 -11.78 12.69
CA GLN A 335 -32.03 -10.95 13.82
C GLN A 335 -31.10 -9.78 13.42
N TYR A 336 -30.22 -9.97 12.42
CA TYR A 336 -29.35 -8.87 11.95
C TYR A 336 -30.12 -7.80 11.15
N LYS A 337 -31.28 -8.14 10.55
CA LYS A 337 -32.14 -7.19 9.84
C LYS A 337 -32.82 -6.13 10.73
N LYS A 338 -32.84 -6.31 12.06
CA LYS A 338 -33.56 -5.41 12.98
C LYS A 338 -32.71 -4.38 13.73
N ARG A 339 -31.38 -4.44 13.66
CA ARG A 339 -30.52 -3.41 14.30
C ARG A 339 -30.20 -2.26 13.34
N ASP A 340 -31.13 -1.32 13.30
CA ASP A 340 -30.94 0.14 13.11
C ASP A 340 -29.80 0.61 12.18
N LYS A 341 -30.12 0.77 10.89
CA LYS A 341 -29.58 1.89 10.09
C LYS A 341 -30.68 2.52 9.23
N LYS A 342 -31.51 3.36 9.86
CA LYS A 342 -32.12 4.50 9.16
C LYS A 342 -30.97 5.43 8.74
N GLY A 343 -30.52 5.41 7.49
CA GLY A 343 -29.64 6.48 7.03
C GLY A 343 -28.88 6.29 5.72
N ASP A 344 -28.52 5.07 5.32
CA ASP A 344 -27.70 4.91 4.10
C ASP A 344 -28.17 3.69 3.29
N ASN A 345 -28.60 3.99 2.06
CA ASN A 345 -28.96 3.10 0.96
C ASN A 345 -28.85 1.60 1.26
N GLY A 346 -29.98 1.00 1.64
CA GLY A 346 -30.13 -0.43 1.90
C GLY A 346 -29.86 -1.29 0.68
N GLU A 347 -28.59 -1.55 0.38
CA GLU A 347 -28.20 -2.73 -0.39
C GLU A 347 -28.56 -3.95 0.45
N LYS A 348 -29.63 -4.64 0.06
CA LYS A 348 -29.94 -5.98 0.56
C LYS A 348 -28.71 -6.86 0.32
N GLU A 349 -28.01 -7.26 1.38
CA GLU A 349 -27.03 -8.35 1.33
C GLU A 349 -27.79 -9.65 1.00
N SER A 350 -27.95 -9.90 -0.30
CA SER A 350 -28.55 -11.13 -0.81
C SER A 350 -27.49 -12.19 -1.05
N ALA A 351 -27.74 -13.36 -0.46
CA ALA A 351 -27.32 -14.71 -0.86
C ALA A 351 -25.83 -15.13 -0.70
N GLU A 352 -25.66 -16.29 -0.02
CA GLU A 352 -24.63 -17.32 -0.26
C GLU A 352 -23.16 -16.93 -0.11
N LYS A 353 -22.81 -16.19 0.96
CA LYS A 353 -21.42 -16.12 1.42
C LYS A 353 -21.19 -17.13 2.53
N ILE A 354 -19.97 -17.64 2.66
CA ILE A 354 -19.54 -18.39 3.85
C ILE A 354 -19.51 -17.42 5.04
N ALA A 355 -20.58 -17.42 5.83
CA ALA A 355 -20.84 -16.41 6.87
C ALA A 355 -19.70 -16.32 7.90
N ASP A 356 -19.12 -17.46 8.27
CA ASP A 356 -18.04 -17.58 9.24
C ASP A 356 -16.81 -16.73 8.90
N ILE A 357 -16.48 -16.60 7.62
CA ILE A 357 -15.31 -15.86 7.15
C ILE A 357 -15.68 -14.52 6.52
N GLY A 358 -16.93 -14.06 6.66
CA GLY A 358 -17.37 -12.72 6.29
C GLY A 358 -17.15 -12.40 4.81
N GLN A 359 -16.51 -11.27 4.52
CA GLN A 359 -16.25 -10.84 3.13
C GLN A 359 -15.40 -11.82 2.32
N PHE A 360 -14.54 -12.59 3.00
CA PHE A 360 -13.66 -13.58 2.36
C PHE A 360 -14.43 -14.81 1.86
N GLY A 361 -15.65 -15.00 2.36
CA GLY A 361 -16.55 -16.09 1.97
C GLY A 361 -17.40 -15.80 0.75
N GLY A 362 -17.27 -14.63 0.13
CA GLY A 362 -17.99 -14.26 -1.09
C GLY A 362 -17.04 -13.87 -2.23
N PRO A 363 -17.56 -13.56 -3.43
CA PRO A 363 -16.74 -13.08 -4.54
C PRO A 363 -16.02 -11.76 -4.22
N HIS A 364 -14.70 -11.80 -4.20
CA HIS A 364 -13.84 -10.65 -3.92
C HIS A 364 -12.52 -10.71 -4.70
N LEU A 365 -11.72 -9.65 -4.57
CA LEU A 365 -10.32 -9.61 -4.96
C LEU A 365 -9.52 -9.04 -3.78
N ASP A 366 -8.25 -9.42 -3.70
CA ASP A 366 -7.31 -8.98 -2.70
C ASP A 366 -6.50 -7.82 -3.24
N GLY A 367 -7.06 -6.60 -3.16
CA GLY A 367 -6.47 -5.41 -3.80
C GLY A 367 -5.06 -5.03 -3.31
N GLY A 368 -4.58 -5.64 -2.21
CA GLY A 368 -3.23 -5.48 -1.68
C GLY A 368 -2.20 -6.46 -2.25
N ASP A 369 -2.63 -7.48 -2.99
CA ASP A 369 -1.71 -8.48 -3.57
C ASP A 369 -0.86 -7.88 -4.68
N HIS A 370 0.34 -8.45 -4.81
CA HIS A 370 1.31 -8.17 -5.85
C HIS A 370 0.94 -8.90 -7.14
N GLU A 371 1.02 -8.21 -8.28
CA GLU A 371 0.66 -8.74 -9.60
C GLU A 371 1.57 -9.86 -10.12
N GLY A 372 2.82 -9.87 -9.65
CA GLY A 372 3.90 -10.70 -10.19
C GLY A 372 4.17 -12.00 -9.44
N ILE A 373 3.55 -12.18 -8.27
CA ILE A 373 3.74 -13.34 -7.41
C ILE A 373 2.36 -13.95 -7.16
N PRO A 374 2.20 -15.28 -7.27
CA PRO A 374 0.92 -15.92 -6.98
C PRO A 374 0.63 -15.94 -5.46
N THR A 375 -0.61 -15.76 -5.09
CA THR A 375 -1.19 -16.20 -3.83
C THR A 375 -1.16 -17.73 -3.76
N ALA A 376 -0.75 -18.28 -2.62
CA ALA A 376 -0.74 -19.72 -2.38
C ALA A 376 -1.77 -20.09 -1.32
N MET A 377 -2.79 -20.84 -1.70
CA MET A 377 -3.81 -21.35 -0.79
C MET A 377 -3.56 -22.81 -0.50
N LYS A 378 -3.19 -23.12 0.74
CA LYS A 378 -3.04 -24.50 1.21
C LYS A 378 -4.34 -25.01 1.81
N VAL A 379 -4.79 -26.17 1.32
CA VAL A 379 -5.98 -26.87 1.84
C VAL A 379 -5.58 -27.74 3.02
N LEU A 380 -6.10 -27.44 4.19
CA LEU A 380 -5.90 -28.20 5.44
C LEU A 380 -7.19 -28.94 5.86
N THR A 381 -8.16 -29.01 4.94
CA THR A 381 -9.42 -29.74 5.14
C THR A 381 -9.17 -31.25 5.06
N ARG A 382 -9.65 -32.01 6.05
CA ARG A 382 -9.73 -33.47 5.93
C ARG A 382 -10.82 -33.83 4.93
N ARG A 383 -10.55 -34.78 4.05
CA ARG A 383 -11.61 -35.31 3.19
C ARG A 383 -12.73 -35.92 4.05
N ASN A 384 -13.98 -35.53 3.79
CA ASN A 384 -15.16 -36.11 4.43
C ASN A 384 -16.03 -36.80 3.38
N GLU A 385 -16.31 -38.09 3.57
CA GLU A 385 -17.08 -38.88 2.60
C GLU A 385 -18.56 -38.46 2.51
N HIS A 386 -19.08 -37.80 3.54
CA HIS A 386 -20.47 -37.33 3.63
C HIS A 386 -20.66 -35.90 3.12
N ILE A 387 -19.60 -35.23 2.68
CA ILE A 387 -19.62 -33.88 2.11
C ILE A 387 -19.35 -34.00 0.61
N GLU A 388 -20.04 -33.21 -0.20
CA GLU A 388 -19.71 -33.08 -1.62
C GLU A 388 -18.30 -32.50 -1.79
N SER A 389 -17.70 -32.69 -2.96
CA SER A 389 -16.43 -32.03 -3.26
C SER A 389 -16.57 -30.52 -3.11
N GLU A 390 -15.65 -29.89 -2.40
CA GLU A 390 -15.62 -28.45 -2.20
C GLU A 390 -14.84 -27.77 -3.33
N TYR A 391 -15.21 -26.53 -3.66
CA TYR A 391 -14.62 -25.81 -4.79
C TYR A 391 -14.13 -24.41 -4.42
N PHE A 392 -13.04 -24.01 -5.07
CA PHE A 392 -12.56 -22.63 -5.09
C PHE A 392 -12.58 -22.09 -6.51
N THR A 393 -13.41 -21.07 -6.74
CA THR A 393 -13.69 -20.52 -8.07
C THR A 393 -12.87 -19.25 -8.29
N ILE A 394 -12.21 -19.16 -9.44
CA ILE A 394 -11.60 -17.93 -9.95
C ILE A 394 -12.47 -17.43 -11.12
N PHE A 395 -13.35 -16.49 -10.80
CA PHE A 395 -14.47 -16.07 -11.64
C PHE A 395 -14.03 -15.55 -12.99
N ASP A 396 -13.11 -14.60 -13.03
CA ASP A 396 -12.69 -13.96 -14.28
C ASP A 396 -11.78 -14.82 -15.15
N LEU A 397 -11.39 -16.01 -14.67
CA LEU A 397 -10.78 -17.10 -15.45
C LEU A 397 -11.83 -18.07 -16.03
N GLY A 398 -13.04 -18.11 -15.46
CA GLY A 398 -14.01 -19.15 -15.77
C GLY A 398 -13.47 -20.54 -15.41
N PHE A 399 -12.82 -20.65 -14.25
CA PHE A 399 -12.12 -21.84 -13.78
C PHE A 399 -12.35 -22.05 -12.27
N SER A 400 -12.48 -23.30 -11.83
CA SER A 400 -12.60 -23.67 -10.42
C SER A 400 -11.69 -24.85 -10.08
N TRP A 401 -11.14 -24.83 -8.88
CA TRP A 401 -10.37 -25.93 -8.30
C TRP A 401 -11.24 -26.76 -7.37
N GLU A 402 -11.19 -28.08 -7.51
CA GLU A 402 -11.60 -28.98 -6.43
C GLU A 402 -10.59 -28.89 -5.27
N LEU A 403 -11.10 -28.77 -4.04
CA LEU A 403 -10.28 -28.65 -2.84
C LEU A 403 -9.91 -30.03 -2.29
N GLU A 404 -8.73 -30.50 -2.64
CA GLU A 404 -8.18 -31.77 -2.13
C GLU A 404 -7.30 -31.54 -0.90
N GLU A 405 -7.36 -32.48 0.05
CA GLU A 405 -6.56 -32.47 1.28
C GLU A 405 -5.06 -32.28 0.98
N PHE A 406 -4.42 -31.35 1.69
CA PHE A 406 -3.01 -30.95 1.55
C PHE A 406 -2.57 -30.43 0.19
N SER A 407 -3.48 -30.23 -0.76
CA SER A 407 -3.15 -29.53 -2.00
C SER A 407 -2.80 -28.06 -1.75
N THR A 408 -1.93 -27.49 -2.59
CA THR A 408 -1.71 -26.04 -2.68
C THR A 408 -2.20 -25.54 -4.02
N ILE A 409 -3.07 -24.53 -4.03
CA ILE A 409 -3.54 -23.85 -5.23
C ILE A 409 -2.81 -22.51 -5.36
N TYR A 410 -2.25 -22.26 -6.54
CA TYR A 410 -1.57 -21.01 -6.87
C TYR A 410 -2.44 -20.19 -7.82
N PHE A 411 -2.69 -18.93 -7.49
CA PHE A 411 -3.49 -18.00 -8.30
C PHE A 411 -3.09 -16.57 -7.98
N SER A 412 -3.58 -15.55 -8.69
CA SER A 412 -3.40 -14.16 -8.25
C SER A 412 -4.65 -13.71 -7.51
N GLY A 413 -4.50 -13.21 -6.27
CA GLY A 413 -5.60 -12.60 -5.51
C GLY A 413 -6.22 -11.37 -6.18
N LEU A 414 -5.58 -10.80 -7.21
CA LEU A 414 -6.12 -9.71 -8.02
C LEU A 414 -7.20 -10.15 -9.04
N HIS A 415 -7.37 -11.47 -9.21
CA HIS A 415 -8.49 -12.06 -9.93
C HIS A 415 -9.69 -12.24 -8.98
N TYR A 416 -10.92 -12.10 -9.50
CA TYR A 416 -12.10 -12.29 -8.66
C TYR A 416 -12.21 -13.76 -8.27
N HIS A 417 -12.34 -14.05 -6.99
CA HIS A 417 -12.38 -15.43 -6.51
C HIS A 417 -13.26 -15.60 -5.27
N SER A 418 -13.64 -16.85 -4.99
CA SER A 418 -14.34 -17.24 -3.77
C SER A 418 -14.30 -18.75 -3.56
N GLY A 419 -14.41 -19.18 -2.31
CA GLY A 419 -14.72 -20.56 -1.95
C GLY A 419 -16.22 -20.82 -1.93
N ALA A 420 -16.60 -22.08 -2.06
CA ALA A 420 -17.94 -22.57 -1.78
C ALA A 420 -18.07 -23.04 -0.32
N ALA A 421 -19.25 -22.89 0.27
CA ALA A 421 -19.55 -23.57 1.54
C ALA A 421 -19.59 -25.09 1.31
N ALA A 422 -19.20 -25.87 2.32
CA ALA A 422 -19.35 -27.32 2.30
C ALA A 422 -20.84 -27.70 2.13
N ILE A 423 -21.13 -28.58 1.18
CA ILE A 423 -22.49 -29.06 0.90
C ILE A 423 -22.62 -30.49 1.46
N PRO A 424 -23.53 -30.74 2.42
CA PRO A 424 -23.77 -32.09 2.90
C PRO A 424 -24.43 -32.97 1.83
N LYS A 425 -24.00 -34.21 1.73
CA LYS A 425 -24.71 -35.24 0.95
C LYS A 425 -25.99 -35.63 1.69
N ALA A 426 -26.93 -36.25 0.97
CA ALA A 426 -28.18 -36.74 1.56
C ALA A 426 -27.99 -37.74 2.72
N THR A 427 -26.82 -38.37 2.83
CA THR A 427 -26.46 -39.31 3.90
C THR A 427 -25.71 -38.66 5.07
N PHE A 428 -25.58 -37.33 5.08
CA PHE A 428 -24.87 -36.61 6.12
C PHE A 428 -25.66 -36.64 7.44
N ASP A 429 -24.95 -37.00 8.51
CA ASP A 429 -25.45 -36.91 9.88
C ASP A 429 -25.18 -35.50 10.40
N SER A 430 -26.25 -34.73 10.67
CA SER A 430 -26.18 -33.34 11.13
C SER A 430 -25.44 -33.17 12.46
N GLU A 431 -25.29 -34.24 13.26
CA GLU A 431 -24.51 -34.21 14.50
C GLU A 431 -23.00 -34.21 14.24
N LYS A 432 -22.54 -34.59 13.04
CA LYS A 432 -21.13 -34.58 12.68
C LYS A 432 -20.65 -33.16 12.39
N MET A 433 -19.52 -32.80 12.96
CA MET A 433 -18.90 -31.51 12.72
C MET A 433 -18.03 -31.56 11.47
N VAL A 434 -18.21 -30.57 10.61
CA VAL A 434 -17.41 -30.39 9.40
C VAL A 434 -16.95 -28.97 9.32
N TYR A 435 -15.64 -28.83 9.12
CA TYR A 435 -15.05 -27.53 8.84
C TYR A 435 -14.13 -27.61 7.63
N THR A 436 -14.21 -26.59 6.80
CA THR A 436 -13.23 -26.28 5.76
C THR A 436 -12.13 -25.43 6.38
N ARG A 437 -10.86 -25.79 6.12
CA ARG A 437 -9.70 -25.04 6.58
C ARG A 437 -8.78 -24.76 5.41
N THR A 438 -8.47 -23.49 5.22
CA THR A 438 -7.45 -23.06 4.27
C THR A 438 -6.48 -22.12 4.97
N LEU A 439 -5.19 -22.29 4.71
CA LEU A 439 -4.17 -21.30 5.07
C LEU A 439 -3.71 -20.61 3.79
N ILE A 440 -4.03 -19.34 3.67
CA ILE A 440 -3.72 -18.54 2.50
C ILE A 440 -2.47 -17.72 2.81
N MET A 441 -1.47 -17.82 1.95
CA MET A 441 -0.25 -17.02 2.00
C MET A 441 -0.31 -15.97 0.89
N TYR A 442 -0.29 -14.70 1.28
CA TYR A 442 -0.48 -13.57 0.38
C TYR A 442 0.84 -12.90 0.01
N PRO A 443 1.05 -12.59 -1.27
CA PRO A 443 2.19 -11.84 -1.74
C PRO A 443 1.86 -10.35 -1.64
N SER A 444 1.84 -9.81 -0.42
CA SER A 444 1.41 -8.42 -0.25
C SER A 444 2.42 -7.46 -0.90
N ALA A 445 1.90 -6.60 -1.80
CA ALA A 445 2.73 -5.74 -2.65
C ALA A 445 3.52 -4.70 -1.86
N HIS A 446 2.99 -4.32 -0.69
CA HIS A 446 3.63 -3.35 0.20
C HIS A 446 5.02 -3.80 0.66
N GLU A 447 5.07 -5.00 1.23
CA GLU A 447 6.27 -5.61 1.80
C GLU A 447 7.21 -6.04 0.67
N LEU A 448 6.66 -6.62 -0.40
CA LEU A 448 7.46 -7.13 -1.52
C LEU A 448 8.14 -6.04 -2.34
N GLU A 449 7.59 -4.83 -2.41
CA GLU A 449 8.20 -3.69 -3.13
C GLU A 449 9.13 -2.83 -2.25
N GLY A 450 9.16 -3.08 -0.93
CA GLY A 450 9.89 -2.23 0.01
C GLY A 450 9.29 -0.82 0.11
N ASP A 451 7.97 -0.72 -0.14
CA ASP A 451 7.22 0.53 -0.09
C ASP A 451 6.83 0.88 1.35
N SER A 452 6.58 -0.11 2.20
CA SER A 452 6.18 0.06 3.60
C SER A 452 7.33 0.50 4.52
N GLN A 453 6.97 1.23 5.56
CA GLN A 453 7.81 1.42 6.74
C GLN A 453 7.82 0.13 7.56
N VAL A 454 9.01 -0.35 7.91
CA VAL A 454 9.18 -1.50 8.80
C VAL A 454 9.11 -1.04 10.26
N ALA A 455 8.22 -1.62 11.06
CA ALA A 455 8.19 -1.44 12.52
C ALA A 455 9.38 -2.16 13.18
N LEU A 456 10.58 -1.61 13.00
CA LEU A 456 11.82 -2.18 13.50
C LEU A 456 11.95 -1.99 15.02
N GLY A 457 11.70 -0.77 15.50
CA GLY A 457 11.68 -0.35 16.91
C GLY A 457 11.15 1.09 17.02
N PHE A 458 11.18 1.74 18.19
CA PHE A 458 10.94 3.20 18.28
C PHE A 458 12.05 3.94 17.50
N ILE A 459 11.86 4.80 16.48
CA ILE A 459 10.96 5.94 16.09
C ILE A 459 10.93 6.00 14.51
N PRO A 460 9.94 6.54 13.71
CA PRO A 460 8.97 7.66 13.95
C PRO A 460 7.52 7.60 13.36
N LYS A 461 6.55 8.23 14.06
CA LYS A 461 5.98 9.58 13.74
C LYS A 461 5.39 10.19 15.03
N ASP A 462 5.64 11.49 15.26
CA ASP A 462 5.36 12.32 16.46
C ASP A 462 6.50 12.61 17.45
N THR A 463 7.78 12.47 17.07
CA THR A 463 8.85 13.17 17.80
C THR A 463 8.97 14.62 17.32
N MET A 464 8.85 15.55 18.27
CA MET A 464 8.98 16.99 18.10
C MET A 464 10.24 17.37 17.30
N GLY A 465 10.08 17.71 16.02
CA GLY A 465 11.12 18.37 15.21
C GLY A 465 11.96 17.48 14.28
N GLY A 466 11.66 16.19 14.11
CA GLY A 466 12.30 15.38 13.06
C GLY A 466 13.78 15.03 13.29
N LEU A 467 14.28 15.16 14.52
CA LEU A 467 15.61 14.67 14.89
C LEU A 467 15.51 13.26 15.52
N LEU A 468 16.40 12.36 15.10
CA LEU A 468 16.73 11.14 15.84
C LEU A 468 17.56 11.55 17.06
N THR A 469 16.95 11.61 18.23
CA THR A 469 17.66 11.88 19.49
C THR A 469 18.10 10.55 20.12
N LEU A 470 19.38 10.43 20.42
CA LEU A 470 19.88 9.41 21.34
C LEU A 470 19.47 9.84 22.75
N ASN A 471 18.32 9.35 23.20
CA ASN A 471 17.78 9.70 24.52
C ASN A 471 18.70 9.18 25.64
N LYS A 472 18.52 9.72 26.85
CA LYS A 472 19.37 9.37 28.01
C LYS A 472 19.39 7.86 28.21
N GLU A 473 18.26 7.20 28.09
CA GLU A 473 18.07 5.74 28.24
C GLU A 473 18.88 4.94 27.20
N MET A 474 19.11 5.47 26.00
CA MET A 474 19.94 4.83 24.97
C MET A 474 21.44 5.03 25.24
N ARG A 475 21.81 6.02 26.05
CA ARG A 475 23.21 6.37 26.38
C ARG A 475 23.63 5.93 27.77
N ASP A 476 22.66 5.66 28.64
CA ASP A 476 22.82 5.26 30.04
C ASP A 476 22.74 3.74 30.11
N PHE A 477 23.91 3.07 30.09
CA PHE A 477 24.02 1.61 30.08
C PHE A 477 23.41 0.96 31.33
N ASP A 478 23.30 1.70 32.43
CA ASP A 478 22.68 1.22 33.66
C ASP A 478 21.15 1.02 33.50
N LEU A 479 20.55 1.66 32.49
CA LEU A 479 19.14 1.51 32.12
C LEU A 479 18.90 0.40 31.07
N HIS A 480 19.93 -0.33 30.65
CA HIS A 480 19.81 -1.44 29.68
C HIS A 480 19.50 -2.77 30.37
N ALA A 481 19.17 -2.74 31.66
CA ALA A 481 18.77 -3.91 32.42
C ALA A 481 17.50 -4.51 31.82
N TYR A 482 17.58 -5.78 31.39
CA TYR A 482 16.55 -6.46 30.60
C TYR A 482 15.17 -6.50 31.30
N ASP A 483 15.19 -6.59 32.63
CA ASP A 483 14.02 -6.61 33.52
C ASP A 483 13.25 -5.28 33.59
N THR A 484 13.85 -4.19 33.10
CA THR A 484 13.22 -2.85 33.06
C THR A 484 12.67 -2.46 31.69
N ASN A 485 12.84 -3.32 30.67
CA ASN A 485 12.38 -3.02 29.32
C ASN A 485 10.85 -2.97 29.25
N GLU A 486 10.31 -1.80 28.93
CA GLU A 486 8.89 -1.63 28.65
C GLU A 486 8.51 -2.43 27.39
N ILE A 487 7.49 -3.30 27.53
CA ILE A 487 6.95 -4.03 26.40
C ILE A 487 6.08 -3.07 25.59
N SER A 488 6.42 -2.86 24.32
CA SER A 488 5.62 -2.04 23.40
C SER A 488 4.17 -2.54 23.32
N THR A 489 3.21 -1.62 23.31
CA THR A 489 1.80 -1.95 23.03
C THR A 489 1.57 -2.31 21.56
N TYR A 490 2.51 -1.96 20.67
CA TYR A 490 2.50 -2.29 19.24
C TYR A 490 3.34 -3.53 18.93
N GLY A 491 2.93 -4.31 17.94
CA GLY A 491 3.76 -5.39 17.40
C GLY A 491 4.96 -4.83 16.66
N ASN A 492 6.14 -5.42 16.82
CA ASN A 492 7.37 -5.01 16.13
C ASN A 492 8.28 -6.20 15.85
N TYR A 493 9.11 -6.11 14.80
CA TYR A 493 9.92 -7.26 14.40
C TYR A 493 11.00 -7.63 15.41
N ILE A 494 11.56 -6.69 16.18
CA ILE A 494 12.59 -7.02 17.19
C ILE A 494 12.02 -7.92 18.29
N ALA A 495 10.89 -7.55 18.88
CA ALA A 495 10.29 -8.28 20.00
C ALA A 495 9.42 -9.47 19.55
N ASP A 496 8.78 -9.37 18.39
CA ASP A 496 7.75 -10.31 17.94
C ASP A 496 8.13 -11.09 16.67
N GLY A 497 9.26 -10.78 16.03
CA GLY A 497 9.66 -11.39 14.74
C GLY A 497 9.89 -12.90 14.82
N LEU A 498 10.45 -13.40 15.93
CA LEU A 498 10.57 -14.85 16.19
C LEU A 498 9.19 -15.54 16.33
N GLY A 499 8.12 -14.74 16.50
CA GLY A 499 6.71 -15.08 16.29
C GLY A 499 6.44 -15.82 15.00
N LEU A 500 7.07 -15.30 13.96
CA LEU A 500 6.71 -15.54 12.57
C LEU A 500 7.83 -16.21 11.79
N MET A 501 9.09 -15.99 12.17
CA MET A 501 10.27 -16.39 11.42
C MET A 501 11.04 -17.48 12.14
N ASP A 502 11.79 -18.28 11.39
CA ASP A 502 12.87 -19.07 11.98
C ASP A 502 14.05 -18.18 12.42
N ASP A 503 14.94 -18.74 13.25
CA ASP A 503 16.01 -17.97 13.90
C ASP A 503 16.93 -17.28 12.88
N GLN A 504 17.30 -17.96 11.80
CA GLN A 504 18.17 -17.39 10.76
C GLN A 504 17.45 -16.29 9.97
N SER A 505 16.18 -16.49 9.61
CA SER A 505 15.36 -15.49 8.93
C SER A 505 15.18 -14.24 9.76
N TYR A 506 14.94 -14.40 11.07
CA TYR A 506 14.87 -13.30 12.02
C TYR A 506 16.20 -12.53 12.09
N LEU A 507 17.32 -13.23 12.27
CA LEU A 507 18.64 -12.61 12.37
C LEU A 507 18.99 -11.82 11.10
N ASN A 508 18.76 -12.42 9.93
CA ASN A 508 18.96 -11.78 8.63
C ASN A 508 18.06 -10.56 8.49
N HIS A 509 16.75 -10.69 8.73
CA HIS A 509 15.83 -9.58 8.57
C HIS A 509 16.18 -8.41 9.52
N PHE A 510 16.49 -8.70 10.79
CA PHE A 510 16.90 -7.70 11.78
C PHE A 510 18.19 -6.97 11.38
N SER A 511 19.27 -7.72 11.14
CA SER A 511 20.59 -7.16 10.82
C SER A 511 20.57 -6.35 9.52
N ARG A 512 19.86 -6.84 8.48
CA ARG A 512 19.69 -6.14 7.21
C ARG A 512 18.89 -4.84 7.36
N ASN A 513 17.86 -4.81 8.20
CA ASN A 513 17.14 -3.57 8.52
C ASN A 513 18.01 -2.57 9.29
N MET A 514 18.84 -3.03 10.24
CA MET A 514 19.82 -2.17 10.91
C MET A 514 20.83 -1.56 9.92
N LEU A 515 21.31 -2.36 8.97
CA LEU A 515 22.19 -1.88 7.90
C LEU A 515 21.50 -0.79 7.06
N MET A 516 20.28 -1.05 6.58
CA MET A 516 19.52 -0.06 5.80
C MET A 516 19.30 1.25 6.56
N PHE A 517 18.97 1.16 7.86
CA PHE A 517 18.81 2.32 8.73
C PHE A 517 20.11 3.14 8.85
N LEU A 518 21.24 2.47 9.08
CA LEU A 518 22.53 3.15 9.18
C LEU A 518 22.98 3.73 7.83
N LEU A 519 22.75 3.04 6.71
CA LEU A 519 23.03 3.57 5.38
C LEU A 519 22.21 4.82 5.08
N TYR A 520 20.96 4.90 5.54
CA TYR A 520 20.16 6.12 5.44
C TYR A 520 20.79 7.29 6.21
N MET A 521 21.40 7.04 7.36
CA MET A 521 22.13 8.06 8.12
C MET A 521 23.41 8.47 7.42
N VAL A 522 24.18 7.49 6.94
CA VAL A 522 25.43 7.72 6.21
C VAL A 522 25.22 8.55 4.95
N ARG A 523 24.11 8.37 4.24
CA ARG A 523 23.74 9.17 3.06
C ARG A 523 23.52 10.66 3.34
N GLN A 524 23.45 11.07 4.60
CA GLN A 524 23.35 12.48 5.01
C GLN A 524 24.72 13.10 5.30
N ALA A 525 25.79 12.28 5.38
CA ALA A 525 27.15 12.79 5.50
C ALA A 525 27.55 13.57 4.23
N PRO A 526 28.44 14.57 4.33
CA PRO A 526 29.05 15.20 3.17
C PRO A 526 29.71 14.16 2.26
N ARG A 527 29.41 14.19 0.96
CA ARG A 527 29.87 13.14 0.02
C ARG A 527 31.39 13.09 -0.10
N GLU A 528 32.06 14.22 0.12
CA GLU A 528 33.50 14.37 0.09
C GLU A 528 34.21 13.57 1.20
N GLN A 529 33.48 13.11 2.22
CA GLN A 529 34.02 12.27 3.27
C GLN A 529 34.03 10.78 2.92
N LEU A 530 33.34 10.37 1.84
CA LEU A 530 33.20 8.96 1.40
C LEU A 530 32.95 8.02 2.58
N MET A 531 32.01 8.39 3.43
CA MET A 531 31.63 7.58 4.57
C MET A 531 30.96 6.30 4.06
N HIS A 532 31.68 5.18 4.07
CA HIS A 532 31.19 3.89 3.61
C HIS A 532 31.04 2.90 4.77
N ILE A 533 29.97 2.11 4.73
CA ILE A 533 29.80 0.94 5.60
C ILE A 533 30.19 -0.30 4.79
N ASP A 534 31.16 -1.07 5.29
CA ASP A 534 31.41 -2.42 4.80
C ASP A 534 30.24 -3.33 5.16
N LYS A 535 29.39 -3.59 4.17
CA LYS A 535 28.16 -4.38 4.33
C LYS A 535 28.46 -5.75 4.93
N ASN A 536 29.48 -6.42 4.42
CA ASN A 536 29.76 -7.82 4.77
C ASN A 536 30.30 -7.93 6.20
N ARG A 537 31.22 -7.02 6.57
CA ARG A 537 31.71 -6.92 7.95
C ARG A 537 30.61 -6.49 8.91
N PHE A 538 29.76 -5.54 8.52
CA PHE A 538 28.64 -5.09 9.33
C PHE A 538 27.69 -6.25 9.64
N LEU A 539 27.24 -7.01 8.63
CA LEU A 539 26.33 -8.15 8.84
C LEU A 539 26.99 -9.23 9.70
N SER A 540 28.27 -9.55 9.47
CA SER A 540 29.00 -10.57 10.25
C SER A 540 29.12 -10.25 11.75
N SER A 541 28.93 -8.99 12.14
CA SER A 541 28.95 -8.59 13.54
C SER A 541 27.69 -9.00 14.32
N PHE A 542 26.60 -9.34 13.62
CA PHE A 542 25.35 -9.79 14.25
C PHE A 542 25.34 -11.30 14.41
N THR A 543 25.27 -11.76 15.66
CA THR A 543 25.14 -13.18 16.00
C THR A 543 24.03 -13.41 17.02
N MET A 544 23.38 -14.56 16.99
CA MET A 544 22.42 -14.96 18.01
C MET A 544 22.53 -16.45 18.34
N ARG A 545 21.95 -16.86 19.48
CA ARG A 545 21.82 -18.27 19.83
C ARG A 545 20.60 -18.85 19.12
N SER A 546 20.78 -19.98 18.44
CA SER A 546 19.73 -20.82 17.86
C SER A 546 19.91 -22.25 18.37
N GLY A 547 19.00 -22.71 19.23
CA GLY A 547 19.18 -23.94 19.99
C GLY A 547 20.49 -23.92 20.80
N ASP A 548 21.40 -24.86 20.54
CA ASP A 548 22.70 -24.95 21.23
C ASP A 548 23.87 -24.34 20.44
N LYS A 549 23.58 -23.70 19.30
CA LYS A 549 24.59 -23.09 18.44
C LYS A 549 24.45 -21.58 18.44
N ARG A 550 25.57 -20.89 18.20
CA ARG A 550 25.57 -19.48 17.83
C ARG A 550 25.63 -19.39 16.31
N ILE A 551 24.70 -18.65 15.72
CA ILE A 551 24.61 -18.39 14.29
C ILE A 551 24.96 -16.92 14.00
N GLU A 552 25.37 -16.64 12.78
CA GLU A 552 25.76 -15.32 12.26
C GLU A 552 24.79 -14.90 11.15
N ALA A 553 24.60 -13.60 10.95
CA ALA A 553 23.78 -13.11 9.84
C ALA A 553 24.43 -13.45 8.50
N ASP A 554 23.62 -13.89 7.54
CA ASP A 554 24.10 -14.23 6.20
C ASP A 554 24.53 -12.97 5.45
N GLN A 555 25.53 -13.15 4.60
CA GLN A 555 25.93 -12.14 3.62
C GLN A 555 24.73 -11.77 2.73
N TRP A 556 24.67 -10.51 2.30
CA TRP A 556 23.54 -9.99 1.53
C TRP A 556 24.01 -9.38 0.22
N GLU A 557 24.17 -10.23 -0.80
CA GLU A 557 24.69 -9.82 -2.12
C GLU A 557 23.86 -8.69 -2.74
N ALA A 558 22.54 -8.83 -2.75
CA ALA A 558 21.59 -7.82 -3.21
C ALA A 558 21.47 -6.59 -2.28
N GLY A 559 22.08 -6.65 -1.09
CA GLY A 559 21.94 -5.63 -0.07
C GLY A 559 22.66 -4.32 -0.43
N PRO A 560 22.11 -3.17 -0.02
CA PRO A 560 22.75 -1.87 -0.19
C PRO A 560 24.02 -1.76 0.68
N GLY A 561 24.96 -0.91 0.26
CA GLY A 561 26.24 -0.70 0.93
C GLY A 561 27.43 -1.18 0.11
N TRP A 562 28.64 -0.85 0.60
CA TRP A 562 29.89 -1.04 -0.12
C TRP A 562 30.63 -2.29 0.37
N THR A 563 31.56 -2.78 -0.43
CA THR A 563 32.39 -3.95 -0.13
C THR A 563 33.77 -3.82 -0.77
N GLY A 564 34.76 -4.56 -0.26
CA GLY A 564 36.05 -4.73 -0.92
C GLY A 564 36.89 -3.46 -0.93
N GLU A 565 37.32 -3.02 -2.11
CA GLU A 565 38.20 -1.85 -2.28
C GLU A 565 37.54 -0.54 -1.87
N ASP A 566 36.21 -0.43 -1.99
CA ASP A 566 35.45 0.77 -1.60
C ASP A 566 35.46 1.00 -0.07
N THR A 567 35.75 -0.05 0.71
CA THR A 567 35.74 -0.03 2.18
C THR A 567 37.11 -0.34 2.77
N GLN A 568 38.17 -0.33 1.95
CA GLN A 568 39.52 -0.64 2.38
C GLN A 568 40.07 0.47 3.30
N VAL A 569 40.31 0.11 4.56
CA VAL A 569 40.91 1.03 5.55
C VAL A 569 42.34 1.38 5.12
N GLY A 570 42.65 2.69 5.12
CA GLY A 570 43.98 3.20 4.76
C GLY A 570 44.19 3.46 3.26
N LYS A 571 43.15 3.27 2.43
CA LYS A 571 43.16 3.64 1.01
C LYS A 571 43.52 5.12 0.84
N LYS A 572 44.42 5.40 -0.09
CA LYS A 572 44.88 6.76 -0.40
C LYS A 572 44.17 7.28 -1.66
N TYR A 573 43.38 8.33 -1.49
CA TYR A 573 42.80 9.05 -2.61
C TYR A 573 43.78 10.15 -3.08
N ILE A 574 44.14 10.12 -4.36
CA ILE A 574 45.05 11.10 -4.98
C ILE A 574 44.27 12.35 -5.44
N GLU A 575 42.96 12.21 -5.62
CA GLU A 575 42.07 13.22 -6.15
C GLU A 575 41.65 14.24 -5.09
N ASP A 576 41.50 15.50 -5.50
CA ASP A 576 40.98 16.56 -4.65
C ASP A 576 39.45 16.64 -4.81
N PHE A 577 38.72 16.01 -3.89
CA PHE A 577 37.25 15.93 -3.96
C PHE A 577 36.56 17.29 -3.90
N THR A 578 37.22 18.33 -3.40
CA THR A 578 36.66 19.69 -3.39
C THR A 578 36.55 20.31 -4.78
N LYS A 579 37.28 19.76 -5.76
CA LYS A 579 37.28 20.21 -7.16
C LYS A 579 36.34 19.43 -8.06
N LEU A 580 35.76 18.35 -7.57
CA LEU A 580 34.85 17.52 -8.34
C LEU A 580 33.48 18.18 -8.47
N SER A 581 32.83 17.97 -9.62
CA SER A 581 31.44 18.34 -9.79
C SER A 581 30.52 17.48 -8.91
N GLN A 582 29.29 17.94 -8.68
CA GLN A 582 28.30 17.18 -7.89
C GLN A 582 27.96 15.82 -8.51
N GLU A 583 28.07 15.67 -9.83
CA GLU A 583 27.84 14.40 -10.50
C GLU A 583 29.03 13.45 -10.32
N GLU A 584 30.27 13.94 -10.45
CA GLU A 584 31.47 13.14 -10.17
C GLU A 584 31.52 12.70 -8.70
N LEU A 585 31.16 13.60 -7.77
CA LEU A 585 31.04 13.25 -6.35
C LEU A 585 29.98 12.19 -6.10
N LYS A 586 28.86 12.22 -6.83
CA LYS A 586 27.83 11.20 -6.75
C LYS A 586 28.34 9.85 -7.31
N GLN A 587 29.08 9.87 -8.41
CA GLN A 587 29.65 8.67 -9.02
C GLN A 587 30.70 8.02 -8.13
N ILE A 588 31.58 8.80 -7.51
CA ILE A 588 32.58 8.30 -6.54
C ILE A 588 31.90 7.83 -5.26
N TRP A 589 30.88 8.55 -4.77
CA TRP A 589 30.09 8.11 -3.61
C TRP A 589 29.45 6.74 -3.84
N ASN A 590 28.99 6.47 -5.07
CA ASN A 590 28.43 5.18 -5.41
C ASN A 590 29.48 4.07 -5.39
N THR A 591 30.67 4.33 -5.93
CA THR A 591 31.81 3.39 -5.90
C THR A 591 33.08 4.13 -6.34
N ASP A 592 34.23 3.69 -5.84
CA ASP A 592 35.52 4.33 -6.18
C ASP A 592 35.87 4.20 -7.67
N SER A 593 35.22 3.28 -8.39
CA SER A 593 35.36 3.15 -9.85
C SER A 593 34.51 4.15 -10.67
N ARG A 594 33.84 5.10 -10.01
CA ARG A 594 32.98 6.14 -10.63
C ARG A 594 31.82 5.58 -11.45
N SER A 595 30.78 5.12 -10.78
CA SER A 595 29.57 4.60 -11.45
C SER A 595 28.31 5.38 -11.05
N ASP A 596 27.38 5.55 -11.99
CA ASP A 596 26.04 6.05 -11.68
C ASP A 596 25.17 5.01 -10.99
N THR A 597 25.60 3.76 -10.99
CA THR A 597 24.94 2.65 -10.31
C THR A 597 25.12 2.77 -8.80
N ILE A 598 24.01 2.78 -8.07
CA ILE A 598 24.01 2.92 -6.61
C ILE A 598 24.84 1.79 -5.98
N TYR A 599 25.81 2.17 -5.14
CA TYR A 599 26.76 1.25 -4.49
C TYR A 599 27.63 0.42 -5.47
N GLY A 600 27.75 0.85 -6.75
CA GLY A 600 28.45 0.09 -7.79
C GLY A 600 27.77 -1.24 -8.16
N ASN A 601 26.55 -1.50 -7.68
CA ASN A 601 25.89 -2.80 -7.82
C ASN A 601 25.08 -2.90 -9.12
N THR A 602 25.75 -3.20 -10.24
CA THR A 602 25.13 -3.30 -11.58
C THR A 602 24.14 -4.43 -11.68
N TRP A 603 24.41 -5.54 -10.99
CA TRP A 603 23.48 -6.66 -10.86
C TRP A 603 22.13 -6.22 -10.28
N LEU A 604 22.13 -5.43 -9.19
CA LEU A 604 20.91 -4.92 -8.56
C LEU A 604 20.08 -4.05 -9.51
N ALA A 605 20.74 -3.21 -10.31
CA ALA A 605 20.07 -2.37 -11.30
C ALA A 605 19.37 -3.22 -12.37
N ALA A 606 20.09 -4.21 -12.92
CA ALA A 606 19.55 -5.13 -13.92
C ALA A 606 18.36 -5.95 -13.39
N GLN A 607 18.45 -6.45 -12.16
CA GLN A 607 17.35 -7.21 -11.53
C GLN A 607 16.10 -6.36 -11.30
N ARG A 608 16.28 -5.08 -11.00
CA ARG A 608 15.15 -4.15 -10.83
C ARG A 608 14.39 -3.93 -12.15
N GLU A 609 15.12 -3.77 -13.25
CA GLU A 609 14.53 -3.62 -14.57
C GLU A 609 13.80 -4.88 -15.01
N GLU A 610 14.44 -6.05 -14.87
CA GLU A 610 13.83 -7.34 -15.17
C GLU A 610 12.55 -7.59 -14.36
N TRP A 611 12.54 -7.19 -13.09
CA TRP A 611 11.36 -7.25 -12.24
C TRP A 611 10.22 -6.33 -12.73
N GLN A 612 10.55 -5.11 -13.14
CA GLN A 612 9.57 -4.15 -13.68
C GLN A 612 8.95 -4.67 -14.98
N GLU A 613 9.74 -5.26 -15.88
CA GLU A 613 9.25 -5.89 -17.10
C GLU A 613 8.30 -7.05 -16.80
N HIS A 614 8.67 -7.92 -15.85
CA HIS A 614 7.82 -9.02 -15.39
C HIS A 614 6.48 -8.52 -14.85
N ARG A 615 6.50 -7.55 -13.94
CA ARG A 615 5.29 -6.92 -13.41
C ARG A 615 4.40 -6.35 -14.50
N LYS A 616 5.00 -5.63 -15.46
CA LYS A 616 4.31 -5.08 -16.62
C LYS A 616 3.59 -6.17 -17.40
N LYS A 617 4.30 -7.26 -17.72
CA LYS A 617 3.75 -8.41 -18.44
C LYS A 617 2.54 -8.98 -17.69
N MET A 618 2.66 -9.20 -16.38
CA MET A 618 1.57 -9.75 -15.56
C MET A 618 0.33 -8.85 -15.52
N MET A 619 0.50 -7.54 -15.30
CA MET A 619 -0.63 -6.61 -15.21
C MET A 619 -1.46 -6.53 -16.50
N THR A 620 -0.87 -6.77 -17.68
CA THR A 620 -1.62 -6.76 -18.95
C THR A 620 -2.75 -7.79 -19.01
N SER A 621 -2.69 -8.80 -18.14
CA SER A 621 -3.65 -9.90 -18.09
C SER A 621 -4.50 -9.88 -16.81
N ILE A 622 -4.52 -8.77 -16.06
CA ILE A 622 -5.28 -8.62 -14.82
C ILE A 622 -6.34 -7.52 -15.00
N PRO A 623 -7.64 -7.85 -15.02
CA PRO A 623 -8.71 -6.89 -15.33
C PRO A 623 -8.69 -5.63 -14.46
N ILE A 624 -8.44 -5.77 -13.14
CA ILE A 624 -8.44 -4.63 -12.23
C ILE A 624 -7.31 -3.63 -12.54
N CYS A 625 -6.14 -4.09 -12.99
CA CYS A 625 -5.00 -3.22 -13.35
C CYS A 625 -5.31 -2.35 -14.58
N HIS A 626 -6.13 -2.83 -15.52
CA HIS A 626 -6.65 -2.01 -16.63
C HIS A 626 -7.69 -0.99 -16.15
N ALA A 627 -8.52 -1.37 -15.17
CA ALA A 627 -9.53 -0.49 -14.58
C ALA A 627 -8.93 0.67 -13.79
N THR A 628 -7.79 0.46 -13.15
CA THR A 628 -7.04 1.50 -12.43
C THR A 628 -6.05 2.25 -13.32
N GLY A 629 -5.75 1.73 -14.51
CA GLY A 629 -4.77 2.30 -15.43
C GLY A 629 -3.31 2.05 -15.02
N GLU A 630 -3.07 1.02 -14.20
CA GLU A 630 -1.74 0.63 -13.74
C GLU A 630 -0.86 0.15 -14.91
N VAL A 631 -1.45 -0.53 -15.90
CA VAL A 631 -0.74 -1.02 -17.09
C VAL A 631 -0.07 0.11 -17.86
N GLU A 632 -0.73 1.27 -17.99
CA GLU A 632 -0.19 2.43 -18.72
C GLU A 632 0.73 3.31 -17.87
N ASN A 633 0.68 3.17 -16.54
CA ASN A 633 1.38 4.04 -15.60
C ASN A 633 2.40 3.30 -14.74
N ILE A 634 2.88 2.13 -15.17
CA ILE A 634 3.85 1.34 -14.39
C ILE A 634 5.13 2.10 -14.08
N ASP A 635 5.56 2.96 -15.00
CA ASP A 635 6.78 3.77 -14.85
C ASP A 635 6.59 4.89 -13.82
N THR A 636 5.33 5.25 -13.53
CA THR A 636 5.04 6.13 -12.41
C THR A 636 5.14 5.28 -11.15
N LYS A 637 6.15 5.56 -10.32
CA LYS A 637 6.33 4.93 -8.99
C LYS A 637 5.13 5.27 -8.09
N GLN A 638 4.03 4.55 -8.29
CA GLN A 638 2.84 4.66 -7.47
C GLN A 638 3.01 3.73 -6.28
N HIS A 639 2.89 4.31 -5.11
CA HIS A 639 2.89 3.58 -3.86
C HIS A 639 1.83 2.47 -3.86
N SER A 640 2.17 1.29 -3.36
CA SER A 640 1.27 0.13 -3.21
C SER A 640 -0.06 0.45 -2.50
N SER A 641 -0.06 1.21 -1.39
CA SER A 641 -1.31 1.67 -0.73
C SER A 641 -2.20 2.49 -1.65
N HIS A 642 -1.58 3.34 -2.47
CA HIS A 642 -2.32 4.15 -3.44
C HIS A 642 -2.98 3.25 -4.48
N ARG A 643 -2.26 2.27 -5.01
CA ARG A 643 -2.80 1.29 -5.96
C ARG A 643 -3.97 0.51 -5.34
N ARG A 644 -3.83 0.03 -4.11
CA ARG A 644 -4.93 -0.61 -3.36
C ARG A 644 -6.17 0.29 -3.27
N ILE A 645 -6.00 1.57 -2.89
CA ILE A 645 -7.11 2.54 -2.81
C ILE A 645 -7.76 2.75 -4.18
N LEU A 646 -6.97 2.80 -5.26
CA LEU A 646 -7.48 2.89 -6.63
C LEU A 646 -8.28 1.65 -7.02
N ARG A 647 -7.76 0.46 -6.73
CA ARG A 647 -8.42 -0.84 -7.00
C ARG A 647 -9.75 -0.97 -6.26
N ASP A 648 -9.76 -0.63 -4.97
CA ASP A 648 -10.98 -0.60 -4.15
C ASP A 648 -12.00 0.41 -4.71
N SER A 649 -11.52 1.57 -5.16
CA SER A 649 -12.37 2.62 -5.73
C SER A 649 -12.93 2.23 -7.10
N ALA A 650 -12.15 1.55 -7.93
CA ALA A 650 -12.58 1.00 -9.21
C ALA A 650 -13.67 -0.06 -9.00
N THR A 651 -13.45 -1.01 -8.09
CA THR A 651 -14.42 -2.05 -7.72
C THR A 651 -15.73 -1.45 -7.21
N ARG A 652 -15.67 -0.47 -6.30
CA ARG A 652 -16.87 0.25 -5.81
C ARG A 652 -17.58 0.99 -6.93
N ALA A 653 -16.85 1.60 -7.87
CA ALA A 653 -17.44 2.32 -8.99
C ALA A 653 -18.16 1.37 -9.95
N ALA A 654 -17.56 0.20 -10.23
CA ALA A 654 -18.15 -0.85 -11.04
C ALA A 654 -19.46 -1.38 -10.43
N ARG A 655 -19.45 -1.68 -9.12
CA ARG A 655 -20.63 -2.12 -8.36
C ARG A 655 -21.78 -1.12 -8.38
N LYS A 656 -21.47 0.18 -8.29
CA LYS A 656 -22.48 1.25 -8.30
C LYS A 656 -23.16 1.46 -9.65
N ASN A 657 -22.55 1.02 -10.75
CA ASN A 657 -23.06 1.26 -12.09
C ASN A 657 -22.92 0.00 -12.96
N PRO A 658 -23.64 -1.09 -12.64
CA PRO A 658 -23.49 -2.38 -13.34
C PRO A 658 -23.67 -2.26 -14.85
N ASP A 659 -24.66 -1.46 -15.28
CA ASP A 659 -25.07 -1.33 -16.69
C ASP A 659 -24.29 -0.25 -17.46
N ARG A 660 -23.46 0.54 -16.77
CA ARG A 660 -22.81 1.68 -17.41
C ARG A 660 -21.52 1.22 -18.06
N ASP A 661 -21.42 1.46 -19.36
CA ASP A 661 -20.19 1.25 -20.12
C ASP A 661 -18.99 1.90 -19.38
N PRO A 662 -17.99 1.11 -18.93
CA PRO A 662 -16.81 1.61 -18.26
C PRO A 662 -16.09 2.72 -19.04
N LEU A 663 -16.11 2.66 -20.38
CA LEU A 663 -15.50 3.66 -21.24
C LEU A 663 -16.23 5.00 -21.19
N ALA A 664 -17.57 4.98 -21.09
CA ALA A 664 -18.37 6.19 -20.94
C ALA A 664 -18.07 6.92 -19.61
N LEU A 665 -17.82 6.17 -18.54
CA LEU A 665 -17.46 6.70 -17.22
C LEU A 665 -16.12 7.43 -17.26
N ARG A 666 -15.13 6.86 -17.96
CA ARG A 666 -13.83 7.49 -18.17
C ARG A 666 -13.92 8.73 -19.05
N ARG A 667 -14.62 8.67 -20.19
CA ARG A 667 -14.85 9.86 -21.05
C ARG A 667 -15.45 11.01 -20.25
N THR A 668 -16.33 10.70 -19.30
CA THR A 668 -16.92 11.69 -18.38
C THR A 668 -15.87 12.23 -17.40
N LYS A 669 -15.04 11.38 -16.79
CA LYS A 669 -13.95 11.79 -15.89
C LYS A 669 -12.87 12.59 -16.60
N GLU A 670 -12.48 12.24 -17.83
CA GLU A 670 -11.49 12.97 -18.63
C GLU A 670 -12.02 14.34 -19.04
N LYS A 671 -13.29 14.44 -19.45
CA LYS A 671 -13.95 15.74 -19.64
C LYS A 671 -13.95 16.57 -18.35
N GLY A 672 -14.14 15.93 -17.19
CA GLY A 672 -14.06 16.58 -15.88
C GLY A 672 -12.65 17.07 -15.52
N LYS A 673 -11.63 16.23 -15.71
CA LYS A 673 -10.21 16.58 -15.51
C LYS A 673 -9.78 17.71 -16.44
N GLU A 674 -10.18 17.64 -17.71
CA GLU A 674 -9.90 18.68 -18.69
C GLU A 674 -10.59 20.01 -18.32
N LYS A 675 -11.84 19.95 -17.86
CA LYS A 675 -12.54 21.13 -17.33
C LYS A 675 -11.82 21.73 -16.12
N LYS A 676 -11.32 20.89 -15.20
CA LYS A 676 -10.54 21.33 -14.04
C LYS A 676 -9.18 21.92 -14.45
N ARG A 677 -8.48 21.32 -15.43
CA ARG A 677 -7.22 21.82 -15.98
C ARG A 677 -7.40 23.18 -16.63
N LYS A 678 -8.41 23.33 -17.50
CA LYS A 678 -8.77 24.62 -18.11
C LYS A 678 -9.14 25.68 -17.07
N HIS A 679 -9.80 25.29 -15.98
CA HIS A 679 -10.11 26.20 -14.88
C HIS A 679 -8.87 26.64 -14.10
N LEU A 680 -7.95 25.72 -13.77
CA LEU A 680 -6.69 26.04 -13.11
C LEU A 680 -5.79 26.91 -13.98
N GLU A 681 -5.72 26.63 -15.28
CA GLU A 681 -4.99 27.44 -16.25
C GLU A 681 -5.60 28.84 -16.39
N TYR A 682 -6.93 28.95 -16.39
CA TYR A 682 -7.62 30.23 -16.34
C TYR A 682 -7.29 31.03 -15.07
N GLU A 683 -7.31 30.40 -13.89
CA GLU A 683 -6.94 31.04 -12.62
C GLU A 683 -5.47 31.46 -12.57
N ALA A 684 -4.56 30.63 -13.09
CA ALA A 684 -3.13 30.98 -13.19
C ALA A 684 -2.93 32.19 -14.12
N ASN A 685 -3.57 32.19 -15.29
CA ASN A 685 -3.52 33.31 -16.24
C ASN A 685 -4.15 34.59 -15.67
N LYS A 686 -5.21 34.47 -14.87
CA LYS A 686 -5.81 35.59 -14.15
C LYS A 686 -4.83 36.19 -13.14
N LYS A 687 -4.16 35.36 -12.32
CA LYS A 687 -3.13 35.82 -11.36
C LYS A 687 -1.95 36.51 -12.06
N VAL A 688 -1.48 35.97 -13.19
CA VAL A 688 -0.41 36.61 -13.98
C VAL A 688 -0.85 37.97 -14.52
N LYS A 689 -2.10 38.10 -14.99
CA LYS A 689 -2.64 39.41 -15.42
C LYS A 689 -2.76 40.40 -14.27
N GLU A 690 -3.16 39.96 -13.08
CA GLU A 690 -3.23 40.78 -11.88
C GLU A 690 -1.83 41.23 -11.41
N MET A 691 -0.83 40.34 -11.40
CA MET A 691 0.56 40.70 -11.11
C MET A 691 1.09 41.74 -12.09
N ARG A 692 0.87 41.57 -13.40
CA ARG A 692 1.30 42.55 -14.41
C ARG A 692 0.64 43.92 -14.25
N LYS A 693 -0.64 43.97 -13.84
CA LYS A 693 -1.32 45.23 -13.53
C LYS A 693 -0.72 45.90 -12.30
N LYS A 694 -0.36 45.12 -11.28
CA LYS A 694 0.31 45.61 -10.08
C LYS A 694 1.70 46.15 -10.40
N ASP A 695 2.51 45.40 -11.15
CA ASP A 695 3.84 45.83 -11.59
C ASP A 695 3.77 47.10 -12.45
N ALA A 696 2.76 47.23 -13.31
CA ALA A 696 2.54 48.44 -14.10
C ALA A 696 2.13 49.64 -13.24
N ALA A 697 1.30 49.43 -12.21
CA ALA A 697 0.95 50.46 -11.25
C ALA A 697 2.16 50.90 -10.41
N GLU A 698 2.95 49.95 -9.89
CA GLU A 698 4.18 50.22 -9.13
C GLU A 698 5.23 50.94 -10.00
N ARG A 699 5.37 50.58 -11.29
CA ARG A 699 6.24 51.30 -12.24
C ARG A 699 5.76 52.72 -12.50
N ASN A 700 4.46 52.93 -12.68
CA ASN A 700 3.90 54.27 -12.86
C ASN A 700 4.11 55.13 -11.61
N GLU A 701 3.88 54.57 -10.42
CA GLU A 701 4.13 55.26 -9.15
C GLU A 701 5.61 55.61 -8.98
N LYS A 702 6.51 54.67 -9.29
CA LYS A 702 7.95 54.91 -9.26
C LYS A 702 8.38 55.98 -10.26
N MET A 703 7.84 55.97 -11.48
CA MET A 703 8.11 57.00 -12.49
C MET A 703 7.65 58.38 -12.02
N ILE A 704 6.48 58.48 -11.39
CA ILE A 704 5.98 59.73 -10.79
C ILE A 704 6.91 60.22 -9.68
N ILE A 705 7.44 59.31 -8.84
CA ILE A 705 8.37 59.68 -7.77
C ILE A 705 9.73 60.10 -8.35
N ASP A 706 10.32 59.29 -9.24
CA ASP A 706 11.66 59.50 -9.77
C ASP A 706 11.74 60.74 -10.70
N GLU A 707 10.67 61.05 -11.44
CA GLU A 707 10.63 62.22 -12.34
C GLU A 707 9.99 63.46 -11.68
N GLY A 708 9.01 63.27 -10.79
CA GLY A 708 8.31 64.37 -10.12
C GLY A 708 9.10 65.00 -8.98
N LEU A 709 9.83 64.20 -8.19
CA LEU A 709 10.57 64.68 -7.03
C LEU A 709 11.72 65.64 -7.41
N PRO A 710 12.51 65.40 -8.46
CA PRO A 710 13.51 66.36 -8.93
C PRO A 710 12.91 67.67 -9.43
N MET A 711 11.73 67.65 -10.05
CA MET A 711 11.04 68.87 -10.50
C MET A 711 10.56 69.72 -9.32
N ILE A 712 10.04 69.09 -8.27
CA ILE A 712 9.64 69.77 -7.02
C ILE A 712 10.87 70.38 -6.33
N GLN A 713 11.96 69.61 -6.22
CA GLN A 713 13.21 70.09 -5.62
C GLN A 713 13.90 71.20 -6.43
N ALA A 714 13.74 71.20 -7.76
CA ALA A 714 14.24 72.26 -8.63
C ALA A 714 13.42 73.55 -8.49
N ALA A 715 12.10 73.44 -8.33
CA ALA A 715 11.22 74.58 -8.09
C ALA A 715 11.49 75.24 -6.72
N GLU A 716 11.71 74.44 -5.67
CA GLU A 716 12.09 74.95 -4.33
C GLU A 716 13.44 75.67 -4.32
N LYS A 717 14.40 75.25 -5.15
CA LYS A 717 15.71 75.92 -5.26
C LYS A 717 15.69 77.24 -6.04
N GLN A 718 14.63 77.52 -6.80
CA GLN A 718 14.53 78.72 -7.63
C GLN A 718 13.71 79.84 -6.99
N ASP A 719 13.27 79.69 -5.73
CA ASP A 719 12.52 80.70 -4.97
C ASP A 719 11.31 81.25 -5.76
N ILE A 720 10.69 80.38 -6.57
CA ILE A 720 9.52 80.72 -7.39
C ILE A 720 8.32 80.82 -6.45
N PRO A 721 7.62 81.97 -6.38
CA PRO A 721 6.43 82.11 -5.56
C PRO A 721 5.38 81.06 -5.95
N VAL A 722 4.86 80.34 -4.96
CA VAL A 722 3.88 79.24 -5.13
C VAL A 722 2.63 79.64 -5.93
N GLN A 723 2.35 80.95 -6.05
CA GLN A 723 1.25 81.51 -6.82
C GLN A 723 1.37 81.28 -8.34
N ASP A 724 2.58 81.23 -8.90
CA ASP A 724 2.80 81.11 -10.37
C ASP A 724 2.77 79.67 -10.89
N VAL A 725 2.76 78.67 -10.00
CA VAL A 725 2.69 77.24 -10.37
C VAL A 725 1.24 76.80 -10.64
N GLN A 726 0.24 77.55 -10.13
CA GLN A 726 -1.19 77.21 -10.29
C GLN A 726 -1.76 77.52 -11.69
N ASP A 727 -1.11 78.39 -12.46
CA ASP A 727 -1.62 78.87 -13.75
C ASP A 727 -0.93 78.23 -14.98
N ASN A 728 -0.04 77.26 -14.78
CA ASN A 728 0.62 76.54 -15.89
C ASN A 728 -0.12 75.23 -16.25
N PRO A 729 -0.84 75.16 -17.38
CA PRO A 729 -1.67 74.00 -17.74
C PRO A 729 -0.89 72.70 -17.98
N ASN A 730 0.44 72.77 -18.15
CA ASN A 730 1.29 71.58 -18.30
C ASN A 730 1.74 70.97 -16.96
N LEU A 731 1.67 71.71 -15.85
CA LEU A 731 2.01 71.21 -14.50
C LEU A 731 0.79 70.65 -13.74
N VAL A 732 -0.43 71.00 -14.18
CA VAL A 732 -1.70 70.56 -13.58
C VAL A 732 -1.97 69.05 -13.79
N ILE A 733 -1.30 68.41 -14.76
CA ILE A 733 -1.49 66.97 -15.05
C ILE A 733 -0.78 66.07 -14.02
N ALA A 734 0.21 66.57 -13.28
CA ALA A 734 0.93 65.80 -12.26
C ALA A 734 0.26 65.82 -10.86
N PHE A 735 -0.72 66.71 -10.61
CA PHE A 735 -1.25 66.97 -9.26
C PHE A 735 -2.72 66.60 -9.03
N LYS A 736 -3.32 65.76 -9.88
CA LYS A 736 -4.60 65.09 -9.56
C LYS A 736 -4.52 63.61 -9.94
N PRO A 737 -4.49 62.71 -8.93
CA PRO A 737 -5.76 62.27 -8.40
C PRO A 737 -5.85 62.06 -6.88
N ARG A 738 -6.97 62.55 -6.34
CA ARG A 738 -7.79 61.98 -5.25
C ARG A 738 -7.18 61.91 -3.84
N LEU A 739 -7.17 63.07 -3.17
CA LEU A 739 -7.51 63.14 -1.75
C LEU A 739 -9.05 63.25 -1.63
N ILE A 740 -9.77 62.14 -1.79
CA ILE A 740 -11.14 62.03 -1.28
C ILE A 740 -10.99 61.43 0.12
N ILE A 741 -11.09 62.29 1.12
CA ILE A 741 -11.41 61.88 2.49
C ILE A 741 -12.85 61.39 2.43
N ALA A 742 -13.04 60.08 2.23
CA ALA A 742 -14.32 59.43 2.47
C ALA A 742 -14.38 59.09 3.96
N SER A 743 -14.90 60.05 4.73
CA SER A 743 -15.57 59.78 5.99
C SER A 743 -16.89 59.08 5.69
N GLU A 744 -16.91 57.74 5.70
CA GLU A 744 -18.10 56.92 5.96
C GLU A 744 -17.70 55.44 6.03
N PRO A 745 -18.16 54.66 7.03
CA PRO A 745 -17.89 53.24 7.12
C PRO A 745 -18.76 52.50 6.10
N GLN A 746 -18.18 52.09 4.97
CA GLN A 746 -18.83 51.13 4.11
C GLN A 746 -18.87 49.77 4.80
N ASN A 747 -20.02 49.49 5.41
CA ASN A 747 -20.52 48.14 5.64
C ASN A 747 -20.49 47.34 4.33
N THR A 748 -19.73 46.25 4.29
CA THR A 748 -19.90 45.11 3.35
C THR A 748 -19.21 43.87 3.94
N PRO A 749 -19.65 42.64 3.63
CA PRO A 749 -20.43 41.87 4.60
C PRO A 749 -19.64 40.74 5.27
N LEU A 750 -19.65 40.75 6.61
CA LEU A 750 -19.37 39.58 7.45
C LEU A 750 -20.38 38.42 7.23
N GLU A 751 -21.42 38.62 6.42
CA GLU A 751 -22.43 37.60 6.08
C GLU A 751 -21.89 36.46 5.22
N SER A 752 -20.76 36.63 4.53
CA SER A 752 -20.18 35.58 3.71
C SER A 752 -19.38 34.53 4.51
N PHE A 753 -18.99 34.85 5.75
CA PHE A 753 -18.36 33.89 6.67
C PHE A 753 -19.37 33.23 7.62
N ALA A 754 -20.46 33.93 7.96
CA ALA A 754 -21.55 33.38 8.78
C ALA A 754 -22.37 32.29 8.07
N LYS A 755 -22.32 32.21 6.73
CA LYS A 755 -23.02 31.18 5.94
C LYS A 755 -22.40 29.77 6.02
N TYR A 756 -21.21 29.62 6.61
CA TYR A 756 -20.52 28.33 6.75
C TYR A 756 -20.54 27.74 8.17
N LEU A 757 -21.19 28.39 9.12
CA LEU A 757 -21.39 27.86 10.46
C LEU A 757 -22.77 27.20 10.55
N THR A 758 -22.83 25.91 10.24
CA THR A 758 -24.02 25.11 10.55
C THR A 758 -24.12 24.93 12.06
N LYS A 759 -25.36 24.96 12.59
CA LYS A 759 -25.69 24.62 13.98
C LYS A 759 -24.99 23.31 14.42
N ASP A 760 -24.81 22.39 13.49
CA ASP A 760 -24.19 21.07 13.69
C ASP A 760 -22.69 21.17 14.02
N LEU A 761 -21.93 22.11 13.45
CA LEU A 761 -20.50 22.27 13.74
C LEU A 761 -20.28 22.79 15.17
N LEU A 762 -21.15 23.69 15.62
CA LEU A 762 -21.17 24.21 16.98
C LEU A 762 -21.58 23.13 17.99
N LEU A 763 -22.51 22.25 17.62
CA LEU A 763 -22.94 21.13 18.47
C LEU A 763 -21.86 20.05 18.60
N VAL A 764 -21.08 19.76 17.55
CA VAL A 764 -19.97 18.80 17.60
C VAL A 764 -18.84 19.26 18.52
N GLU A 765 -18.47 20.55 18.47
CA GLU A 765 -17.48 21.14 19.39
C GLU A 765 -18.00 21.16 20.83
N LEU A 766 -19.31 21.43 21.02
CA LEU A 766 -19.98 21.36 22.32
C LEU A 766 -19.97 19.94 22.90
N ASP A 767 -20.18 18.92 22.08
CA ASP A 767 -20.11 17.51 22.51
C ASP A 767 -18.67 17.11 22.88
N GLN A 768 -17.65 17.58 22.15
CA GLN A 768 -16.25 17.32 22.50
C GLN A 768 -15.82 17.98 23.82
N CYS A 769 -16.26 19.22 24.06
CA CYS A 769 -16.03 19.89 25.34
C CYS A 769 -16.78 19.20 26.48
N THR A 770 -18.04 18.83 26.27
CA THR A 770 -18.85 18.10 27.27
C THR A 770 -18.26 16.73 27.59
N PHE A 771 -17.73 16.02 26.58
CA PHE A 771 -17.02 14.76 26.74
C PHE A 771 -15.73 14.92 27.57
N THR A 772 -14.97 15.99 27.30
CA THR A 772 -13.74 16.31 28.05
C THR A 772 -14.05 16.66 29.51
N LEU A 773 -15.13 17.39 29.76
CA LEU A 773 -15.59 17.77 31.10
C LEU A 773 -16.13 16.57 31.90
N ASN A 774 -16.88 15.65 31.26
CA ASN A 774 -17.37 14.42 31.88
C ASN A 774 -16.23 13.47 32.32
N LYS A 775 -15.03 13.62 31.76
CA LYS A 775 -13.83 12.87 32.18
C LYS A 775 -13.34 13.28 33.58
N TYR A 776 -13.71 14.47 34.04
CA TYR A 776 -13.43 14.97 35.39
C TYR A 776 -14.68 14.80 36.27
N GLN A 777 -14.82 13.61 36.87
CA GLN A 777 -16.04 13.02 37.48
C GLN A 777 -16.74 13.77 38.64
N THR A 778 -16.53 15.06 38.88
CA THR A 778 -16.98 15.73 40.12
C THR A 778 -18.27 16.56 40.03
N PHE A 779 -18.88 16.73 38.86
CA PHE A 779 -20.14 17.50 38.76
C PHE A 779 -21.18 16.83 37.84
N PRO A 780 -22.38 16.44 38.34
CA PRO A 780 -23.46 15.99 37.48
C PRO A 780 -23.98 17.16 36.65
N LEU A 781 -23.82 17.10 35.33
CA LEU A 781 -24.36 18.09 34.40
C LEU A 781 -25.88 17.91 34.28
N PRO A 782 -26.71 18.96 34.46
CA PRO A 782 -28.10 18.91 34.03
C PRO A 782 -28.17 18.84 32.49
N LYS A 783 -29.20 18.19 31.93
CA LYS A 783 -29.48 18.23 30.48
C LYS A 783 -29.65 19.70 30.07
N LEU A 784 -28.65 20.24 29.40
CA LEU A 784 -28.70 21.60 28.85
C LEU A 784 -29.84 21.64 27.81
N GLY A 785 -30.68 22.68 27.86
CA GLY A 785 -31.69 22.90 26.85
C GLY A 785 -31.08 23.35 25.52
N ASN A 786 -31.90 23.38 24.47
CA ASN A 786 -31.44 23.49 23.08
C ASN A 786 -31.02 24.92 22.65
N SER A 787 -30.85 25.87 23.58
CA SER A 787 -30.51 27.26 23.24
C SER A 787 -29.07 27.64 23.66
N LEU A 788 -28.43 28.45 22.82
CA LEU A 788 -27.06 28.91 23.05
C LEU A 788 -26.96 29.85 24.28
N GLU A 789 -28.02 30.60 24.58
CA GLU A 789 -28.06 31.47 25.77
C GLU A 789 -28.03 30.67 27.09
N GLU A 790 -28.71 29.52 27.16
CA GLU A 790 -28.69 28.66 28.34
C GLU A 790 -27.30 28.08 28.61
N VAL A 791 -26.60 27.67 27.54
CA VAL A 791 -25.22 27.19 27.61
C VAL A 791 -24.28 28.28 28.12
N ILE A 792 -24.35 29.49 27.56
CA ILE A 792 -23.49 30.62 27.97
C ILE A 792 -23.76 31.03 29.42
N SER A 793 -25.02 31.06 29.83
CA SER A 793 -25.43 31.37 31.21
C SER A 793 -24.89 30.33 32.20
N TYR A 794 -25.00 29.03 31.86
CA TYR A 794 -24.52 27.93 32.69
C TYR A 794 -23.00 27.99 32.90
N TYR A 795 -22.20 28.17 31.84
CA TYR A 795 -20.75 28.28 31.96
C TYR A 795 -20.29 29.54 32.73
N SER A 796 -21.05 30.63 32.65
CA SER A 796 -20.79 31.83 33.45
C SER A 796 -20.99 31.57 34.94
N ILE A 797 -22.03 30.82 35.31
CA ILE A 797 -22.28 30.39 36.69
C ILE A 797 -21.21 29.40 37.16
N LEU A 798 -20.78 28.47 36.31
CA LEU A 798 -19.73 27.50 36.66
C LEU A 798 -18.40 28.20 36.97
N SER A 799 -17.99 29.16 36.13
CA SER A 799 -16.73 29.91 36.28
C SER A 799 -16.65 30.73 37.58
N THR A 800 -17.80 31.09 38.16
CA THR A 800 -17.87 31.88 39.41
C THR A 800 -17.94 31.01 40.66
N ARG A 801 -18.27 29.72 40.53
CA ARG A 801 -18.36 28.77 41.65
C ARG A 801 -17.08 27.96 41.88
N LEU A 802 -16.13 27.97 40.94
CA LEU A 802 -14.84 27.30 41.08
C LEU A 802 -13.93 28.08 42.05
N SER A 803 -13.41 27.37 43.07
CA SER A 803 -12.52 27.95 44.09
C SER A 803 -11.19 28.38 43.46
N PRO A 804 -10.69 29.61 43.74
CA PRO A 804 -9.42 30.08 43.20
C PRO A 804 -8.18 29.48 43.89
N PHE A 805 -8.35 28.63 44.91
CA PHE A 805 -7.24 28.10 45.72
C PHE A 805 -6.84 26.66 45.39
N ASP A 806 -7.54 26.04 44.43
CA ASP A 806 -7.18 24.73 43.89
C ASP A 806 -6.70 24.88 42.44
N LEU A 807 -5.55 24.28 42.13
CA LEU A 807 -4.88 24.40 40.84
C LEU A 807 -5.73 23.79 39.71
N GLN A 808 -6.42 22.67 39.97
CA GLN A 808 -7.31 22.05 38.98
C GLN A 808 -8.55 22.92 38.72
N SER A 809 -9.15 23.47 39.77
CA SER A 809 -10.26 24.43 39.67
C SER A 809 -9.86 25.72 38.94
N THR A 810 -8.61 26.16 39.10
CA THR A 810 -8.07 27.37 38.43
C THR A 810 -7.83 27.14 36.94
N ILE A 811 -7.25 26.00 36.56
CA ILE A 811 -7.06 25.61 35.15
C ILE A 811 -8.42 25.47 34.46
N LEU A 812 -9.36 24.76 35.11
CA LEU A 812 -10.72 24.59 34.57
C LEU A 812 -11.44 25.93 34.39
N ARG A 813 -11.25 26.88 35.32
CA ARG A 813 -11.81 28.23 35.22
C ARG A 813 -11.19 29.01 34.05
N GLN A 814 -9.89 28.88 33.82
CA GLN A 814 -9.21 29.51 32.68
C GLN A 814 -9.69 28.95 31.34
N ASP A 815 -9.86 27.64 31.24
CA ASP A 815 -10.38 26.99 30.02
C ASP A 815 -11.83 27.41 29.72
N ILE A 816 -12.68 27.52 30.74
CA ILE A 816 -14.06 28.01 30.59
C ILE A 816 -14.07 29.47 30.11
N LEU A 817 -13.22 30.33 30.67
CA LEU A 817 -13.14 31.74 30.28
C LEU A 817 -12.58 31.91 28.87
N LEU A 818 -11.59 31.09 28.48
CA LEU A 818 -11.04 31.08 27.12
C LEU A 818 -12.08 30.61 26.10
N PHE A 819 -12.86 29.58 26.44
CA PHE A 819 -13.97 29.10 25.61
C PHE A 819 -15.05 30.17 25.43
N GLN A 820 -15.41 30.88 26.50
CA GLN A 820 -16.32 32.03 26.42
C GLN A 820 -15.76 33.13 25.51
N ALA A 821 -14.48 33.47 25.64
CA ALA A 821 -13.83 34.46 24.78
C ALA A 821 -13.84 34.05 23.30
N ILE A 822 -13.65 32.75 23.00
CA ILE A 822 -13.72 32.22 21.62
C ILE A 822 -15.14 32.31 21.08
N ILE A 823 -16.17 31.95 21.87
CA ILE A 823 -17.57 32.03 21.46
C ILE A 823 -17.95 33.49 21.16
N TRP A 824 -17.64 34.41 22.08
CA TRP A 824 -17.95 35.83 21.92
C TRP A 824 -17.16 36.43 20.75
N GLY A 825 -15.93 35.95 20.56
CA GLY A 825 -15.08 36.27 19.42
C GLY A 825 -15.71 35.91 18.08
N LYS A 826 -16.22 34.68 17.97
CA LYS A 826 -16.86 34.15 16.77
C LYS A 826 -18.24 34.74 16.52
N LEU A 827 -18.95 35.19 17.56
CA LEU A 827 -20.25 35.87 17.43
C LEU A 827 -20.15 37.36 17.09
N GLY A 828 -18.95 37.94 17.06
CA GLY A 828 -18.74 39.36 16.76
C GLY A 828 -19.25 40.32 17.84
N ILE A 829 -19.64 39.81 19.01
CA ILE A 829 -20.16 40.60 20.13
C ILE A 829 -18.98 41.01 21.02
N TRP A 830 -18.26 42.06 20.63
CA TRP A 830 -17.15 42.61 21.42
C TRP A 830 -17.56 43.94 22.06
N LYS A 831 -17.78 43.97 23.38
CA LYS A 831 -17.91 45.22 24.15
C LYS A 831 -16.62 45.48 24.92
N ALA A 832 -16.14 46.73 24.89
CA ALA A 832 -14.88 47.16 25.53
C ALA A 832 -14.78 46.79 27.02
N ASN A 833 -15.90 46.74 27.74
CA ASN A 833 -15.95 46.40 29.18
C ASN A 833 -15.60 44.93 29.50
N THR A 834 -15.64 44.02 28.52
CA THR A 834 -15.29 42.60 28.74
C THR A 834 -13.78 42.42 28.87
N TRP A 835 -12.99 43.27 28.23
CA TRP A 835 -11.52 43.22 28.27
C TRP A 835 -10.99 43.66 29.65
N GLU A 836 -11.56 44.71 30.24
CA GLU A 836 -11.16 45.16 31.57
C GLU A 836 -11.40 44.11 32.67
N LYS A 837 -12.49 43.33 32.55
CA LYS A 837 -12.82 42.25 33.50
C LYS A 837 -11.86 41.06 33.36
N LEU A 838 -11.51 40.67 32.14
CA LEU A 838 -10.56 39.59 31.88
C LEU A 838 -9.15 39.97 32.38
N HIS A 839 -8.70 41.21 32.13
CA HIS A 839 -7.41 41.72 32.63
C HIS A 839 -7.33 41.72 34.16
N ARG A 840 -8.39 42.19 34.86
CA ARG A 840 -8.43 42.17 36.33
C ARG A 840 -8.45 40.76 36.91
N SER A 841 -9.06 39.79 36.22
CA SER A 841 -9.08 38.39 36.67
C SER A 841 -7.76 37.64 36.46
N LEU A 842 -6.90 38.12 35.54
CA LEU A 842 -5.61 37.51 35.20
C LEU A 842 -4.41 38.19 35.88
N GLY A 843 -4.62 39.27 36.66
CA GLY A 843 -3.59 39.89 37.49
C GLY A 843 -2.48 40.66 36.74
N VAL A 844 -2.68 41.01 35.46
CA VAL A 844 -1.66 41.68 34.63
C VAL A 844 -1.86 43.20 34.64
N THR A 845 -0.92 43.95 35.21
CA THR A 845 -1.09 45.39 35.55
C THR A 845 -0.45 46.42 34.62
N SER A 846 0.26 46.05 33.55
CA SER A 846 0.61 47.00 32.46
C SER A 846 1.20 46.24 31.28
N PHE A 847 0.82 46.57 30.04
CA PHE A 847 1.64 46.45 28.80
C PHE A 847 0.87 46.91 27.55
N ASP A 848 1.63 47.32 26.52
CA ASP A 848 1.21 48.10 25.35
C ASP A 848 0.44 47.31 24.27
N ARG A 849 -0.57 47.94 23.64
CA ARG A 849 -1.59 47.28 22.79
C ARG A 849 -1.06 46.74 21.45
N VAL A 850 0.10 47.20 21.00
CA VAL A 850 0.58 46.97 19.62
C VAL A 850 1.29 45.61 19.46
N HIS A 851 1.82 45.00 20.52
CA HIS A 851 2.55 43.73 20.42
C HIS A 851 1.68 42.45 20.45
N TRP A 852 0.39 42.54 20.82
CA TRP A 852 -0.45 41.35 20.94
C TRP A 852 -1.07 40.87 19.63
N ILE A 853 -1.38 41.76 18.69
CA ILE A 853 -1.98 41.37 17.39
C ILE A 853 -1.01 40.51 16.56
N GLN A 854 0.29 40.63 16.76
CA GLN A 854 1.31 39.81 16.09
C GLN A 854 1.67 38.51 16.85
N SER A 855 1.30 38.38 18.13
CA SER A 855 1.76 37.28 19.00
C SER A 855 0.69 36.22 19.32
N PHE A 856 -0.56 36.45 18.94
CA PHE A 856 -1.68 35.54 19.21
C PHE A 856 -1.48 34.09 18.70
N PRO A 857 -0.86 33.85 17.52
CA PRO A 857 -0.56 32.49 17.07
C PRO A 857 0.50 31.79 17.94
N LEU A 858 1.42 32.54 18.56
CA LEU A 858 2.54 32.00 19.35
C LEU A 858 2.10 31.57 20.76
N ILE A 859 1.14 32.28 21.36
CA ILE A 859 0.61 31.96 22.71
C ILE A 859 -0.27 30.71 22.67
N TYR A 860 -1.05 30.52 21.60
CA TYR A 860 -1.84 29.30 21.39
C TYR A 860 -0.96 28.04 21.27
N ILE A 861 0.23 28.17 20.68
CA ILE A 861 1.20 27.07 20.53
C ILE A 861 1.94 26.77 21.84
N PHE A 862 2.21 27.78 22.68
CA PHE A 862 2.90 27.58 23.95
C PHE A 862 2.01 26.92 25.02
N HIS A 863 0.71 27.24 25.05
CA HIS A 863 -0.20 26.73 26.09
C HIS A 863 -0.60 25.25 25.88
N GLN A 864 -0.56 24.73 24.65
CA GLN A 864 -0.71 23.28 24.40
C GLN A 864 0.50 22.46 24.87
N LYS A 865 1.69 23.06 25.00
CA LYS A 865 2.91 22.34 25.40
C LYS A 865 3.11 22.26 26.92
N SER A 866 2.59 23.20 27.69
CA SER A 866 2.76 23.20 29.16
C SER A 866 1.79 22.27 29.88
N SER A 867 0.59 22.01 29.36
CA SER A 867 -0.39 21.09 29.98
C SER A 867 -0.06 19.60 29.83
N LEU A 868 0.92 19.24 29.00
CA LEU A 868 1.33 17.84 28.75
C LEU A 868 2.61 17.40 29.50
N SER A 869 3.28 18.27 30.26
CA SER A 869 4.58 17.93 30.91
C SER A 869 4.60 17.90 32.45
N ALA A 870 3.45 18.03 33.11
CA ALA A 870 3.39 18.17 34.57
C ALA A 870 2.87 16.92 35.32
N THR A 871 3.26 15.71 34.92
CA THR A 871 2.87 14.46 35.65
C THR A 871 4.00 13.53 36.06
N SER A 872 5.30 13.87 35.90
CA SER A 872 6.38 12.93 36.22
C SER A 872 7.42 13.39 37.26
N LYS A 873 7.17 14.44 38.04
CA LYS A 873 8.07 14.79 39.16
C LYS A 873 7.27 15.21 40.39
N PHE A 874 6.98 14.26 41.28
CA PHE A 874 6.89 14.49 42.74
C PHE A 874 6.77 13.14 43.46
N SER A 875 7.90 12.45 43.61
CA SER A 875 8.11 11.53 44.73
C SER A 875 9.37 11.99 45.44
N ASN A 876 9.23 12.30 46.74
CA ASN A 876 10.22 12.81 47.71
C ASN A 876 10.21 14.32 47.92
N TRP A 877 9.33 14.81 48.82
CA TRP A 877 9.72 15.27 50.17
C TRP A 877 8.49 15.74 50.96
N LYS A 878 8.62 15.65 52.30
CA LYS A 878 7.59 15.82 53.36
C LYS A 878 6.60 16.96 53.18
#